data_AF-A0A3A8IQT5-F1
#
_entry.id   AF-A0A3A8IQT5-F1
#
_cell.length_a   1.000
_cell.length_b   1.000
_cell.length_c   1.000
_cell.angle_alpha   90.00
_cell.angle_beta   90.00
_cell.angle_gamma   90.00
#
_symmetry.space_group_name_H-M   'P 1'
#
loop_
_entity.id
_entity.type
_entity.pdbx_description
1 polymer ?
#
loop_
_entity_poly.entity_id
_entity_poly.type
_entity_poly.pdbx_seq_one_letter_code
_entity_poly.pdbx_strand_id
1 'polypeptide(L)'
;MYYCTICGFYGSFMLQPQRCRGCRAMGSMKKVTRVILKGKPTRRPGTYTLRSGEVIRRSGFKVSPRSNEARQKLKSFKAPLPDNLRSRGKQRQPLSGHRPKPPPIELEMVVDEKEEAALDLGVGTFNINHFSTKTEQDKKDLLLRLFLQNPWLDVLVLQEINKKALPLLLEIDFEKHGLALALGPQMQAVYPKYKGQKVTEEDSDDEEDLEAEEQVTEDWSLGKSQCEWYPIIYRKSSCAHTGWRAFSDDSVVRQSSSKRAKEPIHWAKPVNRTKAPKGWSTQFPKLLAERKQQYEQLNERFISWRPVVVHDVRIGGRDVHIGVVHTSPAGKGLGRLGEYEQVSGFFEHVSENNDLPWIIAGDYYIDPEASVGVNSDTKNRKWDDLFHERAAALELTLAVPLSATNQSPQTGRSVNSKKNKEQFEQQGYIKDWAQVGTSFKLNKRADFFVISKAFALHHTGIFSPIKGLLPVDPNHQALNFWSRTSDHAPTGGIFCTTPLSSKWAQNRQLISESLGSRQSQAQLQLWELHKQAVDALLSSTFQLGPLLKRLPEHAQRLAQRLCVLVIKALNSPAAIAIQRMPYPYDAQKYAAWKLNSQNVTDQHLNDFFGLCAQVDPSTVWLSNDPLDEFAVVFRNAYRALQQLAYRARSFDLTPEEETYSQVKLGVRPPSPSRKGKEKTGEGFEEDIVGLLTEYLEQRRAQGSPPDDLLPGCIQGSVNQFQVPGGRTACSAMAVLAIAALLSNPDGLDTGGIDNVLLEGTALYQRMNTATEDEALLMQALALSCGGVVDPLVLQPQAPYYNPLEIPEEDVMQRGLLMAASGSVHRDTLPQELLGILNQASRMGVALVLGGYTVAVVRSDDALYLFDSHGWKTRSNAFVQRYAFVNQLLDDVGKMARSRALFDPEIGVTLYLPAENS
;
A
#
# COMPACT_ATOMS: atom_id res chain seq x y z
N MET A 1 25.14 -17.72 9.69
CA MET A 1 25.03 -16.98 10.98
C MET A 1 26.24 -17.33 11.82
N TYR A 2 26.81 -16.38 12.57
CA TYR A 2 27.91 -16.63 13.51
C TYR A 2 27.48 -16.30 14.95
N TYR A 3 28.02 -17.00 15.96
CA TYR A 3 27.77 -16.73 17.38
C TYR A 3 29.07 -16.62 18.17
N CYS A 4 29.11 -15.70 19.14
CA CYS A 4 30.24 -15.52 20.03
C CYS A 4 30.22 -16.55 21.18
N THR A 5 31.26 -17.37 21.32
CA THR A 5 31.37 -18.35 22.40
C THR A 5 31.63 -17.75 23.78
N ILE A 6 31.93 -16.45 23.88
CA ILE A 6 32.25 -15.76 25.14
C ILE A 6 31.05 -15.00 25.70
N CYS A 7 30.33 -14.24 24.87
CA CYS A 7 29.19 -13.41 25.32
C CYS A 7 27.85 -13.79 24.68
N GLY A 8 27.77 -14.89 23.94
CA GLY A 8 26.53 -15.35 23.30
C GLY A 8 26.01 -14.49 22.15
N PHE A 9 26.68 -13.37 21.80
CA PHE A 9 26.26 -12.46 20.74
C PHE A 9 26.17 -13.14 19.37
N TYR A 10 24.99 -13.11 18.74
CA TYR A 10 24.76 -13.62 17.39
C TYR A 10 24.90 -12.50 16.35
N GLY A 11 25.55 -12.81 15.23
CA GLY A 11 25.81 -11.86 14.13
C GLY A 11 25.56 -12.45 12.75
N SER A 12 24.74 -11.77 11.97
CA SER A 12 24.58 -11.98 10.52
C SER A 12 25.52 -11.06 9.75
N PHE A 13 26.71 -11.55 9.42
CA PHE A 13 27.69 -10.83 8.59
C PHE A 13 28.02 -11.62 7.32
N MET A 14 28.19 -10.93 6.19
CA MET A 14 28.60 -11.53 4.91
C MET A 14 30.11 -11.82 4.84
N LEU A 15 30.92 -11.18 5.70
CA LEU A 15 32.34 -11.47 5.88
C LEU A 15 32.62 -11.94 7.32
N GLN A 16 33.65 -12.78 7.50
CA GLN A 16 33.96 -13.42 8.78
C GLN A 16 34.57 -12.41 9.76
N PRO A 17 33.88 -12.02 10.86
CA PRO A 17 34.33 -10.93 11.70
C PRO A 17 35.42 -11.40 12.67
N GLN A 18 36.59 -10.76 12.64
CA GLN A 18 37.70 -11.13 13.53
C GLN A 18 37.47 -10.77 15.01
N ARG A 19 36.59 -9.81 15.32
CA ARG A 19 36.19 -9.42 16.69
C ARG A 19 34.68 -9.48 16.88
N CYS A 20 34.25 -9.98 18.04
CA CYS A 20 32.84 -9.89 18.46
C CYS A 20 32.49 -8.45 18.84
N ARG A 21 31.34 -7.91 18.38
CA ARG A 21 30.90 -6.55 18.74
C ARG A 21 30.50 -6.42 20.22
N GLY A 22 29.92 -7.46 20.82
CA GLY A 22 29.49 -7.44 22.23
C GLY A 22 30.64 -7.35 23.22
N CYS A 23 31.61 -8.27 23.14
CA CYS A 23 32.72 -8.36 24.11
C CYS A 23 34.10 -7.94 23.57
N ARG A 24 34.19 -7.45 22.32
CA ARG A 24 35.42 -7.04 21.61
C ARG A 24 36.53 -8.10 21.43
N ALA A 25 36.38 -9.30 22.01
CA ALA A 25 37.35 -10.39 21.93
C ALA A 25 37.56 -10.90 20.48
N MET A 26 38.81 -11.24 20.15
CA MET A 26 39.19 -11.84 18.87
C MET A 26 38.92 -13.36 18.85
N GLY A 27 38.62 -13.91 17.66
CA GLY A 27 38.57 -15.36 17.42
C GLY A 27 37.38 -16.14 18.01
N SER A 28 36.46 -15.48 18.72
CA SER A 28 35.37 -16.14 19.46
C SER A 28 34.12 -16.49 18.64
N MET A 29 34.11 -16.26 17.32
CA MET A 29 32.91 -16.36 16.47
C MET A 29 32.82 -17.69 15.69
N LYS A 30 31.84 -18.55 16.01
CA LYS A 30 31.60 -19.85 15.33
C LYS A 30 30.39 -19.82 14.38
N LYS A 31 30.48 -20.51 13.23
CA LYS A 31 29.44 -20.56 12.17
C LYS A 31 28.37 -21.62 12.48
N VAL A 32 27.10 -21.33 12.19
CA VAL A 32 25.95 -22.24 12.35
C VAL A 32 25.23 -22.44 11.01
N THR A 33 24.85 -23.69 10.71
CA THR A 33 24.14 -24.13 9.50
C THR A 33 22.67 -24.46 9.83
N ARG A 34 21.71 -24.01 9.02
CA ARG A 34 20.26 -24.30 9.20
C ARG A 34 19.82 -25.42 8.25
N VAL A 35 18.94 -26.29 8.75
CA VAL A 35 18.14 -27.25 7.95
C VAL A 35 16.69 -26.77 7.94
N ILE A 36 16.00 -26.90 6.81
CA ILE A 36 14.59 -26.48 6.64
C ILE A 36 13.76 -27.69 6.21
N LEU A 37 12.65 -27.95 6.89
CA LEU A 37 11.66 -28.97 6.54
C LEU A 37 10.56 -28.36 5.67
N LYS A 38 10.09 -29.09 4.64
CA LYS A 38 9.04 -28.63 3.71
C LYS A 38 7.66 -29.17 4.09
N GLY A 39 6.67 -28.28 4.22
CA GLY A 39 5.24 -28.63 4.28
C GLY A 39 4.60 -28.80 2.89
N LYS A 40 3.44 -29.46 2.81
CA LYS A 40 2.67 -29.65 1.55
C LYS A 40 1.54 -28.61 1.42
N PRO A 41 1.17 -28.19 0.19
CA PRO A 41 0.11 -27.21 -0.03
C PRO A 41 -1.31 -27.84 -0.05
N THR A 42 -2.30 -27.06 0.38
CA THR A 42 -3.74 -27.34 0.31
C THR A 42 -4.37 -26.75 -0.97
N ARG A 43 -5.54 -27.26 -1.39
CA ARG A 43 -6.26 -26.85 -2.62
C ARG A 43 -7.44 -25.92 -2.29
N ARG A 44 -7.72 -24.93 -3.15
CA ARG A 44 -8.83 -23.96 -3.02
C ARG A 44 -9.98 -24.22 -4.02
N PRO A 45 -11.24 -23.80 -3.71
CA PRO A 45 -12.35 -23.70 -4.68
C PRO A 45 -12.26 -22.43 -5.55
N GLY A 46 -13.20 -22.25 -6.50
CA GLY A 46 -13.16 -21.21 -7.53
C GLY A 46 -13.89 -19.89 -7.20
N THR A 47 -13.58 -18.84 -7.97
CA THR A 47 -14.03 -17.44 -7.79
C THR A 47 -14.99 -16.96 -8.88
N TYR A 48 -15.65 -15.82 -8.62
CA TYR A 48 -16.64 -15.16 -9.49
C TYR A 48 -16.20 -13.71 -9.79
N THR A 49 -16.87 -13.00 -10.70
CA THR A 49 -16.59 -11.59 -11.04
C THR A 49 -17.87 -10.89 -11.50
N LEU A 50 -17.95 -9.56 -11.27
CA LEU A 50 -19.13 -8.74 -11.50
C LEU A 50 -18.85 -7.67 -12.58
N ARG A 51 -19.75 -7.50 -13.55
CA ARG A 51 -19.68 -6.45 -14.59
C ARG A 51 -21.09 -6.01 -14.95
N SER A 52 -21.35 -4.69 -14.96
CA SER A 52 -22.63 -4.10 -15.43
C SER A 52 -23.90 -4.75 -14.84
N GLY A 53 -23.87 -5.11 -13.55
CA GLY A 53 -25.00 -5.75 -12.89
C GLY A 53 -25.14 -7.27 -13.09
N GLU A 54 -24.17 -7.99 -13.65
CA GLU A 54 -24.18 -9.47 -13.74
C GLU A 54 -22.98 -10.15 -13.04
N VAL A 55 -23.19 -11.36 -12.49
CA VAL A 55 -22.16 -12.24 -11.89
C VAL A 55 -21.99 -13.52 -12.71
N ILE A 56 -20.76 -13.82 -13.13
CA ILE A 56 -20.47 -14.95 -14.02
C ILE A 56 -19.83 -16.13 -13.26
N ARG A 57 -20.42 -17.34 -13.37
CA ARG A 57 -19.88 -18.61 -12.81
C ARG A 57 -19.03 -19.35 -13.83
N ARG A 58 -17.85 -19.84 -13.43
CA ARG A 58 -17.07 -20.79 -14.25
C ARG A 58 -17.50 -22.25 -14.06
N SER A 59 -17.94 -22.91 -15.12
CA SER A 59 -18.09 -24.36 -15.21
C SER A 59 -16.78 -25.01 -15.67
N GLY A 60 -16.16 -25.88 -14.85
CA GLY A 60 -14.91 -26.53 -15.29
C GLY A 60 -14.23 -27.54 -14.35
N PHE A 61 -14.77 -27.84 -13.16
CA PHE A 61 -14.09 -28.73 -12.19
C PHE A 61 -14.66 -30.16 -12.16
N LYS A 62 -13.76 -31.15 -12.28
CA LYS A 62 -14.11 -32.58 -12.20
C LYS A 62 -14.62 -32.95 -10.80
N VAL A 63 -15.88 -33.39 -10.75
CA VAL A 63 -16.59 -33.83 -9.54
C VAL A 63 -15.91 -35.07 -8.94
N SER A 64 -15.77 -35.11 -7.60
CA SER A 64 -15.11 -36.23 -6.92
C SER A 64 -15.93 -37.53 -6.97
N PRO A 65 -15.30 -38.72 -6.90
CA PRO A 65 -16.02 -39.99 -6.80
C PRO A 65 -17.01 -40.04 -5.62
N ARG A 66 -16.64 -39.42 -4.49
CA ARG A 66 -17.47 -39.33 -3.27
C ARG A 66 -18.74 -38.50 -3.48
N SER A 67 -18.68 -37.49 -4.34
CA SER A 67 -19.83 -36.67 -4.73
C SER A 67 -20.75 -37.42 -5.72
N ASN A 68 -20.21 -38.30 -6.56
CA ASN A 68 -21.02 -39.20 -7.39
C ASN A 68 -21.73 -40.28 -6.56
N GLU A 69 -21.07 -40.81 -5.53
CA GLU A 69 -21.67 -41.74 -4.57
C GLU A 69 -22.82 -41.08 -3.76
N ALA A 70 -22.64 -39.82 -3.34
CA ALA A 70 -23.70 -39.02 -2.73
C ALA A 70 -24.88 -38.78 -3.68
N ARG A 71 -24.63 -38.50 -4.97
CA ARG A 71 -25.67 -38.37 -6.00
C ARG A 71 -26.40 -39.69 -6.30
N GLN A 72 -25.76 -40.85 -6.16
CA GLN A 72 -26.46 -42.14 -6.23
C GLN A 72 -27.38 -42.36 -5.03
N LYS A 73 -26.93 -42.03 -3.81
CA LYS A 73 -27.76 -42.13 -2.59
C LYS A 73 -28.94 -41.14 -2.61
N LEU A 74 -28.80 -39.96 -3.20
CA LEU A 74 -29.91 -39.01 -3.36
C LEU A 74 -31.01 -39.47 -4.36
N LYS A 75 -30.72 -40.40 -5.28
CA LYS A 75 -31.74 -40.94 -6.21
C LYS A 75 -32.71 -41.93 -5.57
N SER A 76 -32.49 -42.39 -4.34
CA SER A 76 -33.37 -43.37 -3.67
C SER A 76 -34.44 -42.76 -2.77
N PHE A 77 -34.47 -41.44 -2.57
CA PHE A 77 -35.56 -40.77 -1.84
C PHE A 77 -36.69 -40.36 -2.79
N LYS A 78 -37.77 -41.16 -2.79
CA LYS A 78 -39.10 -40.73 -3.24
C LYS A 78 -40.07 -40.79 -2.05
N ALA A 79 -40.54 -39.63 -1.62
CA ALA A 79 -41.74 -39.48 -0.79
C ALA A 79 -42.88 -38.88 -1.65
N PRO A 80 -44.15 -39.23 -1.40
CA PRO A 80 -45.26 -38.89 -2.29
C PRO A 80 -45.75 -37.45 -2.11
N LEU A 81 -46.23 -36.85 -3.21
CA LEU A 81 -47.00 -35.60 -3.19
C LEU A 81 -48.49 -35.89 -2.86
N PRO A 82 -49.20 -35.01 -2.14
CA PRO A 82 -50.59 -35.21 -1.77
C PRO A 82 -51.57 -34.97 -2.95
N ASP A 83 -52.70 -35.69 -2.95
CA ASP A 83 -53.67 -35.84 -4.07
C ASP A 83 -54.47 -34.56 -4.46
N ASN A 84 -54.11 -33.39 -3.92
CA ASN A 84 -54.95 -32.18 -3.91
C ASN A 84 -55.05 -31.45 -5.27
N LEU A 85 -54.22 -31.81 -6.25
CA LEU A 85 -54.07 -31.07 -7.53
C LEU A 85 -54.61 -31.83 -8.75
N ARG A 86 -55.71 -32.59 -8.59
CA ARG A 86 -56.46 -33.18 -9.72
C ARG A 86 -57.53 -32.22 -10.25
N SER A 87 -57.16 -31.31 -11.13
CA SER A 87 -58.12 -30.57 -11.95
C SER A 87 -58.74 -31.50 -13.02
N ARG A 88 -60.07 -31.42 -13.18
CA ARG A 88 -60.85 -32.30 -14.08
C ARG A 88 -60.55 -31.99 -15.54
N GLY A 89 -60.29 -33.02 -16.34
CA GLY A 89 -59.94 -32.88 -17.75
C GLY A 89 -61.12 -32.57 -18.68
N LYS A 90 -60.79 -32.21 -19.93
CA LYS A 90 -61.65 -32.41 -21.10
C LYS A 90 -60.91 -33.24 -22.14
N GLN A 91 -61.64 -34.15 -22.76
CA GLN A 91 -61.10 -35.11 -23.73
C GLN A 91 -60.66 -34.42 -25.02
N ARG A 92 -59.57 -34.91 -25.62
CA ARG A 92 -59.47 -35.03 -27.09
C ARG A 92 -58.95 -36.43 -27.44
N GLN A 93 -59.71 -37.10 -28.29
CA GLN A 93 -59.40 -38.42 -28.85
C GLN A 93 -58.47 -38.30 -30.09
N PRO A 94 -57.93 -39.40 -30.61
CA PRO A 94 -56.65 -39.38 -31.33
C PRO A 94 -56.79 -39.07 -32.82
N LEU A 95 -55.69 -38.60 -33.41
CA LEU A 95 -55.45 -38.75 -34.84
C LEU A 95 -54.07 -39.36 -35.09
N SER A 96 -54.09 -40.38 -35.95
CA SER A 96 -52.98 -41.22 -36.36
C SER A 96 -51.99 -40.50 -37.27
N GLY A 97 -50.72 -40.88 -37.18
CA GLY A 97 -49.72 -40.54 -38.20
C GLY A 97 -48.37 -41.19 -37.93
N HIS A 98 -48.01 -42.21 -38.71
CA HIS A 98 -46.61 -42.66 -38.77
C HIS A 98 -45.73 -41.50 -39.26
N ARG A 99 -44.75 -41.10 -38.47
CA ARG A 99 -43.59 -40.33 -38.95
C ARG A 99 -42.36 -41.24 -39.00
N PRO A 100 -41.48 -41.09 -40.00
CA PRO A 100 -40.30 -41.95 -40.15
C PRO A 100 -39.29 -41.68 -39.03
N LYS A 101 -38.49 -42.70 -38.69
CA LYS A 101 -37.30 -42.50 -37.86
C LYS A 101 -36.37 -41.50 -38.56
N PRO A 102 -35.89 -40.45 -37.87
CA PRO A 102 -34.75 -39.67 -38.38
C PRO A 102 -33.52 -40.57 -38.50
N PRO A 103 -32.60 -40.30 -39.43
CA PRO A 103 -31.26 -40.89 -39.37
C PRO A 103 -30.56 -40.47 -38.06
N PRO A 104 -29.53 -41.19 -37.61
CA PRO A 104 -28.72 -40.76 -36.47
C PRO A 104 -28.16 -39.37 -36.75
N ILE A 105 -28.34 -38.45 -35.80
CA ILE A 105 -27.61 -37.19 -35.82
C ILE A 105 -26.15 -37.55 -35.51
N GLU A 106 -25.29 -37.51 -36.52
CA GLU A 106 -23.85 -37.40 -36.27
C GLU A 106 -23.64 -36.08 -35.54
N LEU A 107 -23.40 -36.17 -34.23
CA LEU A 107 -22.86 -35.06 -33.47
C LEU A 107 -21.46 -34.83 -34.01
N GLU A 108 -21.31 -33.82 -34.88
CA GLU A 108 -20.02 -33.22 -35.13
C GLU A 108 -19.39 -32.93 -33.77
N MET A 109 -18.23 -33.54 -33.53
CA MET A 109 -17.41 -33.15 -32.40
C MET A 109 -17.05 -31.69 -32.61
N VAL A 110 -17.69 -30.80 -31.86
CA VAL A 110 -17.21 -29.43 -31.67
C VAL A 110 -15.78 -29.58 -31.19
N VAL A 111 -14.83 -29.35 -32.10
CA VAL A 111 -13.42 -29.33 -31.79
C VAL A 111 -13.26 -28.21 -30.77
N ASP A 112 -12.74 -28.52 -29.58
CA ASP A 112 -12.42 -27.50 -28.58
C ASP A 112 -11.58 -26.42 -29.28
N GLU A 113 -12.20 -25.27 -29.56
CA GLU A 113 -11.48 -24.10 -30.03
C GLU A 113 -10.44 -23.80 -28.96
N LYS A 114 -9.16 -23.85 -29.32
CA LYS A 114 -8.08 -23.62 -28.38
C LYS A 114 -8.27 -22.22 -27.81
N GLU A 115 -8.78 -22.11 -26.59
CA GLU A 115 -8.85 -20.84 -25.86
C GLU A 115 -7.46 -20.20 -25.93
N GLU A 116 -7.35 -19.10 -26.68
CA GLU A 116 -6.10 -18.40 -26.80
C GLU A 116 -5.65 -17.95 -25.41
N ALA A 117 -4.41 -18.30 -25.04
CA ALA A 117 -3.88 -17.97 -23.75
C ALA A 117 -3.96 -16.46 -23.51
N ALA A 118 -4.68 -16.06 -22.46
CA ALA A 118 -4.79 -14.67 -22.04
C ALA A 118 -3.40 -14.05 -21.87
N LEU A 119 -3.23 -12.82 -22.36
CA LEU A 119 -2.03 -12.04 -22.08
C LEU A 119 -2.01 -11.72 -20.58
N ASP A 120 -0.90 -12.01 -19.92
CA ASP A 120 -0.60 -11.68 -18.51
C ASP A 120 0.89 -11.29 -18.47
N LEU A 121 1.17 -9.99 -18.42
CA LEU A 121 2.48 -9.40 -18.74
C LEU A 121 2.91 -8.39 -17.68
N GLY A 122 4.14 -8.52 -17.16
CA GLY A 122 4.78 -7.50 -16.33
C GLY A 122 5.78 -6.64 -17.12
N VAL A 123 5.54 -5.33 -17.18
CA VAL A 123 6.46 -4.34 -17.77
C VAL A 123 6.99 -3.40 -16.68
N GLY A 124 8.27 -3.02 -16.73
CA GLY A 124 8.87 -2.01 -15.86
C GLY A 124 9.60 -0.93 -16.65
N THR A 125 9.82 0.22 -16.04
CA THR A 125 10.69 1.32 -16.50
C THR A 125 11.91 1.44 -15.62
N PHE A 126 13.05 1.82 -16.21
CA PHE A 126 14.23 2.21 -15.46
C PHE A 126 15.19 3.07 -16.29
N ASN A 127 15.71 4.15 -15.70
CA ASN A 127 16.76 4.96 -16.30
C ASN A 127 18.10 4.76 -15.57
N ILE A 128 19.03 4.03 -16.19
CA ILE A 128 20.32 3.64 -15.59
C ILE A 128 21.38 4.76 -15.61
N ASN A 129 21.26 5.74 -16.51
CA ASN A 129 22.14 6.91 -16.54
C ASN A 129 21.99 7.65 -15.20
N HIS A 130 20.74 7.78 -14.77
CA HIS A 130 20.27 8.47 -13.58
C HIS A 130 20.54 7.73 -12.26
N PHE A 131 21.08 6.49 -12.30
CA PHE A 131 21.46 5.75 -11.09
C PHE A 131 22.81 6.22 -10.52
N SER A 132 22.82 6.68 -9.26
CA SER A 132 23.91 7.43 -8.61
C SER A 132 24.99 6.57 -7.90
N THR A 133 24.88 5.23 -7.95
CA THR A 133 25.89 4.36 -7.33
C THR A 133 27.24 4.43 -8.05
N LYS A 134 28.32 4.33 -7.27
CA LYS A 134 29.68 4.65 -7.71
C LYS A 134 30.39 3.58 -8.54
N THR A 135 29.85 2.37 -8.67
CA THR A 135 30.52 1.30 -9.46
C THR A 135 29.66 0.81 -10.60
N GLU A 136 30.34 0.45 -11.70
CA GLU A 136 29.77 -0.18 -12.87
C GLU A 136 29.16 -1.55 -12.55
N GLN A 137 29.78 -2.30 -11.64
CA GLN A 137 29.28 -3.61 -11.22
C GLN A 137 27.95 -3.49 -10.47
N ASP A 138 27.77 -2.48 -9.60
CA ASP A 138 26.49 -2.25 -8.93
C ASP A 138 25.36 -1.97 -9.93
N LYS A 139 25.65 -1.23 -11.02
CA LYS A 139 24.70 -0.96 -12.11
C LYS A 139 24.31 -2.24 -12.86
N LYS A 140 25.28 -3.09 -13.20
CA LYS A 140 25.05 -4.40 -13.85
C LYS A 140 24.26 -5.36 -12.97
N ASP A 141 24.69 -5.51 -11.72
CA ASP A 141 24.04 -6.36 -10.72
C ASP A 141 22.61 -5.91 -10.43
N LEU A 142 22.32 -4.61 -10.46
CA LEU A 142 20.96 -4.09 -10.25
C LEU A 142 20.00 -4.58 -11.33
N LEU A 143 20.36 -4.47 -12.61
CA LEU A 143 19.48 -4.88 -13.72
C LEU A 143 19.10 -6.37 -13.60
N LEU A 144 20.07 -7.23 -13.32
CA LEU A 144 19.83 -8.65 -13.08
C LEU A 144 18.99 -8.88 -11.81
N ARG A 145 19.29 -8.14 -10.74
CA ARG A 145 18.58 -8.22 -9.45
C ARG A 145 17.11 -7.82 -9.58
N LEU A 146 16.76 -6.83 -10.42
CA LEU A 146 15.37 -6.45 -10.69
C LEU A 146 14.57 -7.66 -11.21
N PHE A 147 15.07 -8.38 -12.22
CA PHE A 147 14.40 -9.59 -12.75
C PHE A 147 14.41 -10.80 -11.81
N LEU A 148 15.40 -10.92 -10.93
CA LEU A 148 15.50 -11.99 -9.92
C LEU A 148 14.57 -11.77 -8.73
N GLN A 149 14.42 -10.52 -8.26
CA GLN A 149 13.53 -10.14 -7.17
C GLN A 149 12.07 -9.99 -7.62
N ASN A 150 11.83 -9.83 -8.92
CA ASN A 150 10.50 -9.63 -9.50
C ASN A 150 10.19 -10.70 -10.57
N PRO A 151 9.81 -11.93 -10.17
CA PRO A 151 9.29 -12.96 -11.09
C PRO A 151 8.11 -12.52 -11.97
N TRP A 152 7.34 -11.53 -11.51
CA TRP A 152 6.25 -10.94 -12.29
C TRP A 152 6.75 -10.17 -13.52
N LEU A 153 7.96 -9.59 -13.46
CA LEU A 153 8.57 -8.79 -14.53
C LEU A 153 9.01 -9.68 -15.70
N ASP A 154 8.53 -9.34 -16.89
CA ASP A 154 8.94 -9.96 -18.16
C ASP A 154 9.73 -9.00 -19.04
N VAL A 155 9.40 -7.70 -19.04
CA VAL A 155 10.05 -6.69 -19.86
C VAL A 155 10.45 -5.50 -18.99
N LEU A 156 11.72 -5.07 -19.09
CA LEU A 156 12.22 -3.84 -18.49
C LEU A 156 12.60 -2.89 -19.63
N VAL A 157 11.84 -1.82 -19.77
CA VAL A 157 12.10 -0.70 -20.66
C VAL A 157 13.19 0.15 -20.05
N LEU A 158 14.26 0.40 -20.81
CA LEU A 158 15.34 1.27 -20.42
C LEU A 158 15.28 2.59 -21.18
N GLN A 159 15.34 3.69 -20.45
CA GLN A 159 15.21 5.04 -21.00
C GLN A 159 16.57 5.71 -21.21
N GLU A 160 16.70 6.44 -22.32
CA GLU A 160 17.83 7.34 -22.66
C GLU A 160 19.25 6.76 -22.60
N ILE A 161 19.47 5.45 -22.66
CA ILE A 161 20.81 4.83 -22.49
C ILE A 161 21.86 5.59 -23.30
N ASN A 162 22.82 6.24 -22.64
CA ASN A 162 23.79 7.10 -23.34
C ASN A 162 25.04 6.33 -23.75
N LYS A 163 25.98 7.01 -24.43
CA LYS A 163 27.30 6.43 -24.83
C LYS A 163 28.06 5.77 -23.67
N LYS A 164 27.95 6.31 -22.44
CA LYS A 164 28.65 5.80 -21.24
C LYS A 164 27.97 4.56 -20.66
N ALA A 165 26.63 4.49 -20.70
CA ALA A 165 25.87 3.37 -20.17
C ALA A 165 25.75 2.18 -21.14
N LEU A 166 25.85 2.41 -22.46
CA LEU A 166 25.70 1.35 -23.46
C LEU A 166 26.74 0.22 -23.33
N PRO A 167 28.06 0.46 -23.16
CA PRO A 167 29.03 -0.61 -22.94
C PRO A 167 28.71 -1.46 -21.70
N LEU A 168 28.30 -0.81 -20.60
CA LEU A 168 27.92 -1.50 -19.36
C LEU A 168 26.76 -2.48 -19.57
N LEU A 169 25.81 -2.10 -20.43
CA LEU A 169 24.65 -2.91 -20.78
C LEU A 169 25.03 -4.08 -21.71
N LEU A 170 25.95 -3.87 -22.65
CA LEU A 170 26.43 -4.88 -23.60
C LEU A 170 27.34 -5.94 -22.94
N GLU A 171 28.01 -5.59 -21.84
CA GLU A 171 28.86 -6.52 -21.07
C GLU A 171 28.08 -7.47 -20.16
N ILE A 172 26.76 -7.31 -20.03
CA ILE A 172 25.92 -8.21 -19.21
C ILE A 172 25.53 -9.45 -20.03
N ASP A 173 25.96 -10.62 -19.57
CA ASP A 173 25.50 -11.92 -20.06
C ASP A 173 24.04 -12.19 -19.64
N PHE A 174 23.10 -11.52 -20.29
CA PHE A 174 21.67 -11.69 -20.06
C PHE A 174 21.19 -13.12 -20.36
N GLU A 175 21.80 -13.79 -21.33
CA GLU A 175 21.37 -15.12 -21.78
C GLU A 175 21.54 -16.18 -20.68
N LYS A 176 22.65 -16.15 -19.94
CA LYS A 176 22.88 -16.99 -18.76
C LYS A 176 21.82 -16.84 -17.65
N HIS A 177 21.11 -15.71 -17.64
CA HIS A 177 20.02 -15.44 -16.70
C HIS A 177 18.61 -15.69 -17.29
N GLY A 178 18.52 -16.25 -18.50
CA GLY A 178 17.24 -16.46 -19.20
C GLY A 178 16.60 -15.19 -19.74
N LEU A 179 17.39 -14.12 -19.84
CA LEU A 179 17.00 -12.81 -20.35
C LEU A 179 17.61 -12.58 -21.75
N ALA A 180 17.13 -11.55 -22.44
CA ALA A 180 17.67 -11.06 -23.70
C ALA A 180 17.59 -9.53 -23.75
N LEU A 181 18.49 -8.92 -24.51
CA LEU A 181 18.55 -7.49 -24.74
C LEU A 181 18.15 -7.19 -26.19
N ALA A 182 17.26 -6.22 -26.42
CA ALA A 182 16.96 -5.67 -27.74
C ALA A 182 17.24 -4.17 -27.72
N LEU A 183 18.17 -3.69 -28.56
CA LEU A 183 18.77 -2.36 -28.41
C LEU A 183 17.91 -1.16 -28.84
N GLY A 184 16.88 -1.39 -29.67
CA GLY A 184 16.16 -0.29 -30.34
C GLY A 184 17.03 0.45 -31.37
N PRO A 185 16.59 1.62 -31.86
CA PRO A 185 17.39 2.53 -32.67
C PRO A 185 18.35 3.37 -31.82
N GLN A 186 19.41 3.85 -32.46
CA GLN A 186 20.18 4.99 -31.97
C GLN A 186 19.46 6.29 -32.34
N MET A 187 19.29 7.21 -31.39
CA MET A 187 18.75 8.55 -31.61
C MET A 187 19.82 9.61 -31.32
N GLN A 188 19.86 10.66 -32.13
CA GLN A 188 20.88 11.71 -32.08
C GLN A 188 20.22 13.08 -32.23
N ALA A 189 20.36 13.94 -31.23
CA ALA A 189 19.92 15.32 -31.35
C ALA A 189 20.89 16.13 -32.23
N VAL A 190 20.36 16.98 -33.11
CA VAL A 190 21.14 17.93 -33.91
C VAL A 190 20.71 19.37 -33.67
N TYR A 191 21.67 20.29 -33.75
CA TYR A 191 21.49 21.72 -33.47
C TYR A 191 22.51 22.56 -34.26
N PRO A 192 22.26 23.86 -34.48
CA PRO A 192 23.21 24.73 -35.16
C PRO A 192 24.29 25.19 -34.16
N LYS A 193 25.55 24.92 -34.49
CA LYS A 193 26.73 25.21 -33.67
C LYS A 193 27.55 26.32 -34.33
N TYR A 194 27.64 27.46 -33.66
CA TYR A 194 28.44 28.60 -34.12
C TYR A 194 29.93 28.39 -33.81
N LYS A 195 30.81 28.87 -34.70
CA LYS A 195 32.27 28.80 -34.55
C LYS A 195 32.73 29.52 -33.28
N GLY A 196 33.49 28.83 -32.43
CA GLY A 196 33.93 29.35 -31.13
C GLY A 196 32.85 29.33 -30.02
N GLN A 197 31.63 28.87 -30.28
CA GLN A 197 30.67 28.57 -29.21
C GLN A 197 31.20 27.37 -28.40
N LYS A 198 31.78 27.63 -27.22
CA LYS A 198 32.01 26.57 -26.23
C LYS A 198 30.67 25.91 -25.90
N VAL A 199 30.65 24.58 -25.90
CA VAL A 199 29.50 23.83 -25.38
C VAL A 199 29.46 24.16 -23.88
N THR A 200 28.37 24.77 -23.43
CA THR A 200 28.18 25.10 -22.02
C THR A 200 27.75 23.86 -21.27
N GLU A 201 28.47 23.51 -20.21
CA GLU A 201 28.28 22.33 -19.35
C GLU A 201 26.79 22.06 -18.98
N GLU A 202 25.97 23.11 -18.82
CA GLU A 202 24.52 22.99 -18.51
C GLU A 202 23.68 22.22 -19.57
N ASP A 203 24.19 21.99 -20.80
CA ASP A 203 23.52 21.22 -21.86
C ASP A 203 24.27 19.90 -22.23
N SER A 204 25.36 19.56 -21.53
CA SER A 204 26.10 18.32 -21.77
C SER A 204 26.88 17.83 -20.52
N ASP A 205 26.27 16.94 -19.74
CA ASP A 205 26.95 16.14 -18.69
C ASP A 205 27.95 15.10 -19.28
N ASP A 206 28.04 15.04 -20.62
CA ASP A 206 29.06 14.32 -21.37
C ASP A 206 30.15 15.27 -21.86
N GLU A 207 31.07 15.65 -20.96
CA GLU A 207 32.44 15.95 -21.36
C GLU A 207 33.06 14.72 -22.05
N GLU A 208 33.97 14.99 -22.99
CA GLU A 208 34.64 14.05 -23.93
C GLU A 208 33.89 13.73 -25.25
N ASP A 209 33.92 14.71 -26.16
CA ASP A 209 34.12 14.50 -27.61
C ASP A 209 34.85 15.74 -28.16
N LEU A 210 36.12 15.88 -27.82
CA LEU A 210 37.05 16.72 -28.58
C LEU A 210 37.44 15.97 -29.86
N GLU A 211 37.45 16.72 -30.97
CA GLU A 211 38.06 16.44 -32.28
C GLU A 211 37.13 16.04 -33.43
N ALA A 212 36.91 17.02 -34.31
CA ALA A 212 37.06 16.92 -35.76
C ALA A 212 36.99 18.35 -36.33
N GLU A 213 38.15 18.98 -36.60
CA GLU A 213 38.18 20.21 -37.38
C GLU A 213 37.96 19.88 -38.87
N GLU A 214 36.71 19.66 -39.27
CA GLU A 214 36.34 19.78 -40.68
C GLU A 214 36.52 21.25 -41.08
N GLN A 215 37.38 21.49 -42.08
CA GLN A 215 37.61 22.81 -42.67
C GLN A 215 36.39 23.26 -43.46
N VAL A 216 35.37 23.76 -42.75
CA VAL A 216 34.22 24.43 -43.35
C VAL A 216 34.39 25.94 -43.22
N THR A 217 34.24 26.65 -44.34
CA THR A 217 34.44 28.10 -44.50
C THR A 217 33.24 28.95 -44.03
N GLU A 218 32.28 28.35 -43.33
CA GLU A 218 31.08 29.01 -42.81
C GLU A 218 31.13 29.06 -41.28
N ASP A 219 30.61 30.14 -40.68
CA ASP A 219 30.64 30.33 -39.21
C ASP A 219 29.63 29.45 -38.46
N TRP A 220 28.75 28.74 -39.18
CA TRP A 220 27.75 27.81 -38.65
C TRP A 220 28.06 26.37 -39.09
N SER A 221 27.88 25.42 -38.18
CA SER A 221 28.17 24.00 -38.38
C SER A 221 27.07 23.12 -37.75
N LEU A 222 26.96 21.85 -38.18
CA LEU A 222 26.01 20.90 -37.60
C LEU A 222 26.53 20.35 -36.27
N GLY A 223 26.06 20.92 -35.17
CA GLY A 223 26.24 20.37 -33.83
C GLY A 223 25.46 19.06 -33.66
N LYS A 224 26.10 18.08 -33.01
CA LYS A 224 25.48 16.84 -32.54
C LYS A 224 25.57 16.82 -31.02
N SER A 225 24.47 16.51 -30.34
CA SER A 225 24.39 16.31 -28.88
C SER A 225 23.51 15.10 -28.59
N GLN A 226 23.47 14.64 -27.33
CA GLN A 226 22.55 13.61 -26.84
C GLN A 226 22.43 12.39 -27.78
N CYS A 227 23.40 11.49 -27.65
CA CYS A 227 23.45 10.21 -28.36
C CYS A 227 22.91 9.11 -27.44
N GLU A 228 21.73 8.59 -27.77
CA GLU A 228 20.92 7.76 -26.88
C GLU A 228 20.39 6.51 -27.59
N TRP A 229 20.16 5.45 -26.80
CA TRP A 229 19.54 4.21 -27.20
C TRP A 229 18.34 3.91 -26.32
N TYR A 230 17.38 3.16 -26.87
CA TYR A 230 16.10 2.85 -26.21
C TYR A 230 15.93 1.32 -26.19
N PRO A 231 16.69 0.62 -25.32
CA PRO A 231 16.62 -0.83 -25.26
C PRO A 231 15.49 -1.33 -24.37
N ILE A 232 15.08 -2.57 -24.63
CA ILE A 232 14.36 -3.39 -23.65
C ILE A 232 15.20 -4.60 -23.25
N ILE A 233 15.14 -4.98 -21.98
CA ILE A 233 15.55 -6.29 -21.50
C ILE A 233 14.27 -7.12 -21.34
N TYR A 234 14.25 -8.36 -21.80
CA TYR A 234 13.07 -9.22 -21.67
C TYR A 234 13.40 -10.67 -21.31
N ARG A 235 12.43 -11.36 -20.71
CA ARG A 235 12.53 -12.76 -20.27
C ARG A 235 12.21 -13.70 -21.43
N LYS A 236 13.19 -14.48 -21.88
CA LYS A 236 13.06 -15.38 -23.06
C LYS A 236 12.01 -16.49 -22.87
N SER A 237 11.60 -16.79 -21.64
CA SER A 237 10.58 -17.80 -21.33
C SER A 237 9.14 -17.33 -21.48
N SER A 238 8.89 -16.02 -21.57
CA SER A 238 7.56 -15.43 -21.69
C SER A 238 7.40 -14.48 -22.88
N CYS A 239 8.49 -13.88 -23.36
CA CYS A 239 8.50 -12.89 -24.43
C CYS A 239 9.47 -13.28 -25.56
N ALA A 240 9.07 -13.02 -26.81
CA ALA A 240 9.95 -13.03 -27.98
C ALA A 240 9.87 -11.69 -28.71
N HIS A 241 10.98 -10.94 -28.74
CA HIS A 241 11.05 -9.67 -29.47
C HIS A 241 11.07 -9.92 -30.99
N THR A 242 10.15 -9.31 -31.74
CA THR A 242 10.00 -9.51 -33.19
C THR A 242 10.56 -8.33 -33.99
N GLY A 243 10.56 -7.12 -33.45
CA GLY A 243 11.07 -5.94 -34.14
C GLY A 243 10.93 -4.65 -33.33
N TRP A 244 11.37 -3.55 -33.91
CA TRP A 244 11.08 -2.21 -33.38
C TRP A 244 10.69 -1.26 -34.50
N ARG A 245 9.87 -0.26 -34.17
CA ARG A 245 9.39 0.82 -35.02
C ARG A 245 9.63 2.15 -34.30
N ALA A 246 10.07 3.17 -35.01
CA ALA A 246 10.23 4.53 -34.49
C ALA A 246 9.16 5.41 -35.14
N PHE A 247 8.32 6.03 -34.31
CA PHE A 247 7.21 6.88 -34.73
C PHE A 247 7.56 8.37 -34.58
N SER A 248 7.28 9.15 -35.61
CA SER A 248 7.18 10.60 -35.52
C SER A 248 5.74 10.96 -35.84
N ASP A 249 5.04 11.60 -34.91
CA ASP A 249 3.59 11.77 -35.01
C ASP A 249 2.90 10.39 -35.19
N ASP A 250 1.90 10.28 -36.07
CA ASP A 250 1.22 9.04 -36.45
C ASP A 250 2.09 8.04 -37.25
N SER A 251 3.27 8.47 -37.73
CA SER A 251 3.96 7.85 -38.86
C SER A 251 5.27 7.14 -38.49
N VAL A 252 5.46 5.92 -38.99
CA VAL A 252 6.71 5.14 -38.80
C VAL A 252 7.84 5.69 -39.66
N VAL A 253 8.81 6.39 -39.05
CA VAL A 253 9.98 6.97 -39.73
C VAL A 253 11.14 5.98 -39.93
N ARG A 254 11.21 4.93 -39.11
CA ARG A 254 12.21 3.86 -39.23
C ARG A 254 11.75 2.59 -38.52
N GLN A 255 12.26 1.44 -38.94
CA GLN A 255 11.98 0.15 -38.30
C GLN A 255 13.16 -0.81 -38.43
N SER A 256 13.19 -1.86 -37.60
CA SER A 256 14.28 -2.85 -37.53
C SER A 256 14.57 -3.57 -38.85
N SER A 257 13.57 -3.76 -39.71
CA SER A 257 13.69 -4.39 -41.04
C SER A 257 14.18 -3.42 -42.13
N SER A 258 14.31 -2.13 -41.84
CA SER A 258 14.76 -1.13 -42.83
C SER A 258 16.26 -1.25 -43.13
N LYS A 259 16.67 -0.97 -44.37
CA LYS A 259 18.10 -0.93 -44.77
C LYS A 259 18.92 0.03 -43.91
N ARG A 260 18.29 1.08 -43.38
CA ARG A 260 18.89 2.14 -42.56
C ARG A 260 18.74 1.91 -41.05
N ALA A 261 18.31 0.72 -40.60
CA ALA A 261 18.03 0.43 -39.19
C ALA A 261 19.24 0.64 -38.25
N LYS A 262 20.48 0.54 -38.76
CA LYS A 262 21.72 0.78 -38.02
C LYS A 262 22.19 2.25 -38.03
N GLU A 263 21.59 3.10 -38.87
CA GLU A 263 21.93 4.52 -38.89
C GLU A 263 21.21 5.26 -37.76
N PRO A 264 21.81 6.31 -37.16
CA PRO A 264 21.12 7.15 -36.20
C PRO A 264 19.86 7.81 -36.79
N ILE A 265 18.82 7.92 -35.97
CA ILE A 265 17.67 8.77 -36.26
C ILE A 265 18.00 10.17 -35.74
N HIS A 266 18.14 11.11 -36.66
CA HIS A 266 18.48 12.50 -36.35
C HIS A 266 17.21 13.33 -36.19
N TRP A 267 17.14 14.10 -35.10
CA TRP A 267 16.01 14.98 -34.77
C TRP A 267 16.52 16.35 -34.30
N ALA A 268 15.76 17.40 -34.59
CA ALA A 268 16.11 18.79 -34.29
C ALA A 268 14.95 19.45 -33.53
N LYS A 269 15.22 20.00 -32.33
CA LYS A 269 14.19 20.67 -31.51
C LYS A 269 13.49 21.81 -32.31
N PRO A 270 12.17 22.02 -32.16
CA PRO A 270 11.46 23.03 -32.96
C PRO A 270 11.93 24.44 -32.59
N VAL A 271 12.11 25.31 -33.58
CA VAL A 271 12.72 26.64 -33.39
C VAL A 271 12.09 27.45 -32.23
N ASN A 272 10.77 27.43 -32.09
CA ASN A 272 9.98 28.12 -31.05
C ASN A 272 10.14 27.52 -29.65
N ARG A 273 10.73 26.33 -29.52
CA ARG A 273 11.03 25.64 -28.26
C ARG A 273 12.52 25.74 -27.88
N THR A 274 13.37 26.26 -28.78
CA THR A 274 14.80 26.47 -28.50
C THR A 274 15.01 27.70 -27.62
N LYS A 275 16.00 27.66 -26.73
CA LYS A 275 16.40 28.82 -25.92
C LYS A 275 17.60 29.52 -26.55
N ALA A 276 17.60 30.85 -26.49
CA ALA A 276 18.80 31.64 -26.72
C ALA A 276 19.88 31.24 -25.69
N PRO A 277 21.15 31.09 -26.10
CA PRO A 277 22.24 30.92 -25.14
C PRO A 277 22.31 32.10 -24.17
N LYS A 278 22.77 31.85 -22.95
CA LYS A 278 22.81 32.85 -21.87
C LYS A 278 23.60 34.09 -22.31
N GLY A 279 22.98 35.26 -22.22
CA GLY A 279 23.56 36.55 -22.64
C GLY A 279 23.45 36.88 -24.13
N TRP A 280 23.12 35.93 -25.01
CA TRP A 280 23.08 36.20 -26.46
C TRP A 280 21.96 37.16 -26.88
N SER A 281 20.82 37.15 -26.19
CA SER A 281 19.71 38.08 -26.47
C SER A 281 20.08 39.55 -26.29
N THR A 282 21.06 39.86 -25.43
CA THR A 282 21.57 41.23 -25.21
C THR A 282 22.88 41.49 -25.96
N GLN A 283 23.79 40.51 -26.06
CA GLN A 283 25.12 40.70 -26.62
C GLN A 283 25.20 40.44 -28.13
N PHE A 284 24.39 39.52 -28.65
CA PHE A 284 24.50 39.01 -30.03
C PHE A 284 23.14 38.85 -30.73
N PRO A 285 22.29 39.90 -30.80
CA PRO A 285 20.95 39.77 -31.37
C PRO A 285 20.93 39.34 -32.85
N LYS A 286 21.96 39.70 -33.63
CA LYS A 286 22.11 39.23 -35.03
C LYS A 286 22.39 37.73 -35.10
N LEU A 287 23.40 37.24 -34.36
CA LEU A 287 23.70 35.80 -34.28
C LEU A 287 22.52 34.99 -33.74
N LEU A 288 21.68 35.58 -32.88
CA LEU A 288 20.45 34.92 -32.42
C LEU A 288 19.39 34.78 -33.51
N ALA A 289 19.24 35.78 -34.39
CA ALA A 289 18.37 35.70 -35.56
C ALA A 289 18.89 34.69 -36.59
N GLU A 290 20.20 34.68 -36.86
CA GLU A 290 20.86 33.67 -37.70
C GLU A 290 20.68 32.26 -37.12
N ARG A 291 20.92 32.07 -35.82
CA ARG A 291 20.68 30.80 -35.11
C ARG A 291 19.24 30.30 -35.27
N LYS A 292 18.27 31.22 -35.29
CA LYS A 292 16.85 30.91 -35.50
C LYS A 292 16.62 30.37 -36.91
N GLN A 293 17.14 31.06 -37.92
CA GLN A 293 17.07 30.63 -39.32
C GLN A 293 17.78 29.29 -39.55
N GLN A 294 18.92 29.06 -38.91
CA GLN A 294 19.64 27.79 -38.95
C GLN A 294 18.84 26.65 -38.31
N TYR A 295 18.13 26.90 -37.20
CA TYR A 295 17.19 25.92 -36.63
C TYR A 295 15.99 25.65 -37.54
N GLU A 296 15.45 26.66 -38.22
CA GLU A 296 14.36 26.49 -39.20
C GLU A 296 14.80 25.56 -40.35
N GLN A 297 16.00 25.77 -40.91
CA GLN A 297 16.61 24.86 -41.91
C GLN A 297 16.85 23.43 -41.39
N LEU A 298 17.16 23.27 -40.09
CA LEU A 298 17.26 21.94 -39.48
C LEU A 298 15.89 21.29 -39.27
N ASN A 299 14.85 22.06 -38.93
CA ASN A 299 13.48 21.56 -38.79
C ASN A 299 12.85 21.18 -40.15
N GLU A 300 13.29 21.76 -41.27
CA GLU A 300 12.93 21.32 -42.62
C GLU A 300 13.60 20.00 -43.02
N ARG A 301 14.81 19.74 -42.50
CA ARG A 301 15.65 18.58 -42.88
C ARG A 301 15.51 17.36 -41.95
N PHE A 302 15.17 17.59 -40.69
CA PHE A 302 15.14 16.59 -39.64
C PHE A 302 13.82 16.62 -38.87
N ILE A 303 13.50 15.50 -38.23
CA ILE A 303 12.27 15.36 -37.45
C ILE A 303 12.27 16.38 -36.30
N SER A 304 11.16 17.11 -36.13
CA SER A 304 11.01 18.19 -35.15
C SER A 304 11.09 17.72 -33.69
N TRP A 305 10.87 16.43 -33.43
CA TRP A 305 10.78 15.85 -32.10
C TRP A 305 11.56 14.54 -32.00
N ARG A 306 11.87 14.11 -30.77
CA ARG A 306 12.43 12.79 -30.50
C ARG A 306 11.34 11.73 -30.78
N PRO A 307 11.55 10.77 -31.70
CA PRO A 307 10.60 9.72 -32.01
C PRO A 307 10.22 8.85 -30.81
N VAL A 308 9.01 8.29 -30.83
CA VAL A 308 8.58 7.25 -29.89
C VAL A 308 9.05 5.89 -30.41
N VAL A 309 9.78 5.13 -29.60
CA VAL A 309 10.30 3.81 -29.99
C VAL A 309 9.34 2.74 -29.51
N VAL A 310 8.73 2.00 -30.43
CA VAL A 310 7.83 0.87 -30.15
C VAL A 310 8.58 -0.43 -30.38
N HIS A 311 8.64 -1.28 -29.36
CA HIS A 311 9.10 -2.65 -29.47
C HIS A 311 7.91 -3.58 -29.67
N ASP A 312 8.00 -4.39 -30.72
CA ASP A 312 7.04 -5.42 -31.04
C ASP A 312 7.48 -6.72 -30.35
N VAL A 313 6.63 -7.25 -29.47
CA VAL A 313 6.93 -8.39 -28.61
C VAL A 313 5.80 -9.40 -28.67
N ARG A 314 6.12 -10.67 -28.97
CA ARG A 314 5.16 -11.77 -29.00
C ARG A 314 5.13 -12.50 -27.66
N ILE A 315 3.93 -12.63 -27.08
CA ILE A 315 3.67 -13.26 -25.77
C ILE A 315 2.46 -14.18 -25.93
N GLY A 316 2.61 -15.46 -25.56
CA GLY A 316 1.52 -16.44 -25.70
C GLY A 316 1.02 -16.67 -27.14
N GLY A 317 1.76 -16.19 -28.14
CA GLY A 317 1.37 -16.20 -29.56
C GLY A 317 0.74 -14.89 -30.07
N ARG A 318 0.34 -13.98 -29.17
CA ARG A 318 -0.21 -12.66 -29.49
C ARG A 318 0.89 -11.59 -29.53
N ASP A 319 0.74 -10.60 -30.40
CA ASP A 319 1.66 -9.47 -30.49
C ASP A 319 1.23 -8.35 -29.53
N VAL A 320 2.21 -7.73 -28.88
CA VAL A 320 2.07 -6.63 -27.91
C VAL A 320 3.05 -5.54 -28.30
N HIS A 321 2.61 -4.29 -28.23
CA HIS A 321 3.36 -3.12 -28.67
C HIS A 321 3.79 -2.29 -27.45
N ILE A 322 5.09 -2.32 -27.13
CA ILE A 322 5.65 -1.63 -25.97
C ILE A 322 6.34 -0.35 -26.44
N GLY A 323 5.66 0.78 -26.28
CA GLY A 323 6.18 2.11 -26.61
C GLY A 323 7.09 2.67 -25.51
N VAL A 324 8.15 3.36 -25.91
CA VAL A 324 9.07 4.09 -25.02
C VAL A 324 9.01 5.57 -25.38
N VAL A 325 8.38 6.35 -24.51
CA VAL A 325 8.25 7.80 -24.64
C VAL A 325 9.28 8.50 -23.77
N HIS A 326 10.05 9.39 -24.38
CA HIS A 326 10.75 10.42 -23.64
C HIS A 326 10.47 11.79 -24.25
N THR A 327 9.86 12.67 -23.47
CA THR A 327 9.58 14.05 -23.88
C THR A 327 10.66 14.98 -23.35
N SER A 328 11.06 15.99 -24.13
CA SER A 328 12.04 17.00 -23.69
C SER A 328 11.41 18.40 -23.62
N PRO A 329 10.36 18.61 -22.79
CA PRO A 329 9.50 19.79 -22.89
C PRO A 329 10.21 21.09 -22.51
N ALA A 330 9.89 22.15 -23.25
CA ALA A 330 10.41 23.48 -23.02
C ALA A 330 9.74 24.11 -21.78
N GLY A 331 10.54 24.41 -20.76
CA GLY A 331 10.10 25.11 -19.55
C GLY A 331 10.90 24.69 -18.31
N LYS A 332 10.33 24.91 -17.12
CA LYS A 332 10.80 24.33 -15.84
C LYS A 332 9.58 24.07 -14.94
N GLY A 333 9.46 22.84 -14.42
CA GLY A 333 8.34 22.42 -13.57
C GLY A 333 6.98 22.62 -14.24
N LEU A 334 5.99 23.07 -13.47
CA LEU A 334 4.61 23.41 -13.88
C LEU A 334 4.50 24.30 -15.13
N GLY A 335 5.50 25.17 -15.37
CA GLY A 335 5.61 26.02 -16.57
C GLY A 335 6.25 25.35 -17.78
N ARG A 336 6.26 24.02 -17.86
CA ARG A 336 6.59 23.26 -19.08
C ARG A 336 5.36 23.19 -20.00
N LEU A 337 5.60 23.37 -21.29
CA LEU A 337 4.59 23.47 -22.34
C LEU A 337 4.95 22.54 -23.50
N GLY A 338 3.93 21.91 -24.08
CA GLY A 338 4.06 21.09 -25.29
C GLY A 338 4.50 19.65 -25.04
N GLU A 339 4.33 19.08 -23.84
CA GLU A 339 4.56 17.65 -23.62
C GLU A 339 3.68 16.80 -24.54
N TYR A 340 2.38 17.12 -24.57
CA TYR A 340 1.39 16.36 -25.32
C TYR A 340 1.57 16.57 -26.84
N GLU A 341 1.91 17.79 -27.29
CA GLU A 341 2.20 18.08 -28.71
C GLU A 341 3.29 17.18 -29.30
N GLN A 342 4.27 16.73 -28.49
CA GLN A 342 5.33 15.84 -28.96
C GLN A 342 4.84 14.40 -29.23
N VAL A 343 3.74 13.98 -28.58
CA VAL A 343 3.25 12.59 -28.62
C VAL A 343 1.80 12.46 -29.13
N SER A 344 1.17 13.57 -29.52
CA SER A 344 -0.27 13.62 -29.84
C SER A 344 -0.64 12.72 -31.02
N GLY A 345 -0.02 12.88 -32.19
CA GLY A 345 -0.33 12.03 -33.35
C GLY A 345 0.04 10.55 -33.11
N PHE A 346 1.05 10.27 -32.28
CA PHE A 346 1.35 8.90 -31.88
C PHE A 346 0.25 8.30 -30.99
N PHE A 347 -0.33 9.08 -30.06
CA PHE A 347 -1.44 8.61 -29.24
C PHE A 347 -2.75 8.54 -30.03
N GLU A 348 -2.96 9.42 -31.00
CA GLU A 348 -4.06 9.32 -31.98
C GLU A 348 -3.93 8.00 -32.77
N HIS A 349 -2.73 7.66 -33.28
CA HIS A 349 -2.48 6.36 -33.90
C HIS A 349 -2.75 5.16 -32.96
N VAL A 350 -2.36 5.24 -31.68
CA VAL A 350 -2.67 4.19 -30.69
C VAL A 350 -4.18 4.10 -30.42
N SER A 351 -4.89 5.24 -30.40
CA SER A 351 -6.35 5.32 -30.23
C SER A 351 -7.12 4.76 -31.44
N GLU A 352 -6.63 4.96 -32.66
CA GLU A 352 -7.18 4.33 -33.86
C GLU A 352 -6.97 2.80 -33.87
N ASN A 353 -6.00 2.31 -33.07
CA ASN A 353 -5.63 0.90 -32.94
C ASN A 353 -5.84 0.37 -31.51
N ASN A 354 -6.84 0.91 -30.78
CA ASN A 354 -7.07 0.68 -29.34
C ASN A 354 -7.44 -0.78 -28.98
N ASP A 355 -7.91 -1.56 -29.97
CA ASP A 355 -8.17 -2.99 -29.85
C ASP A 355 -6.88 -3.84 -29.78
N LEU A 356 -5.73 -3.29 -30.19
CA LEU A 356 -4.44 -3.97 -30.08
C LEU A 356 -3.80 -3.72 -28.69
N PRO A 357 -2.98 -4.64 -28.17
CA PRO A 357 -2.37 -4.48 -26.84
C PRO A 357 -1.19 -3.50 -26.89
N TRP A 358 -1.41 -2.24 -26.48
CA TRP A 358 -0.41 -1.18 -26.42
C TRP A 358 -0.09 -0.82 -24.96
N ILE A 359 1.20 -0.78 -24.64
CA ILE A 359 1.72 -0.31 -23.34
C ILE A 359 2.80 0.72 -23.63
N ILE A 360 2.50 1.99 -23.41
CA ILE A 360 3.43 3.10 -23.65
C ILE A 360 4.00 3.50 -22.30
N ALA A 361 5.28 3.28 -22.10
CA ALA A 361 6.00 3.63 -20.88
C ALA A 361 6.89 4.86 -21.10
N GLY A 362 6.98 5.79 -20.15
CA GLY A 362 7.81 6.97 -20.35
C GLY A 362 8.09 7.83 -19.11
N ASP A 363 8.97 8.82 -19.30
CA ASP A 363 9.36 9.78 -18.27
C ASP A 363 8.31 10.90 -18.14
N TYR A 364 7.63 10.97 -16.99
CA TYR A 364 6.65 12.03 -16.69
C TYR A 364 7.37 13.27 -16.16
N TYR A 365 7.70 14.17 -17.07
CA TYR A 365 8.33 15.47 -16.76
C TYR A 365 7.36 16.55 -16.28
N ILE A 366 6.11 16.19 -16.03
CA ILE A 366 5.08 17.07 -15.47
C ILE A 366 5.10 16.86 -13.95
N ASP A 367 5.30 17.95 -13.19
CA ASP A 367 5.14 17.90 -11.73
C ASP A 367 3.72 17.38 -11.42
N PRO A 368 3.51 16.41 -10.49
CA PRO A 368 2.19 15.84 -10.22
C PRO A 368 1.13 16.90 -9.86
N GLU A 369 1.55 18.01 -9.27
CA GLU A 369 0.70 19.15 -8.98
C GLU A 369 0.13 19.82 -10.24
N ALA A 370 0.73 19.67 -11.43
CA ALA A 370 0.14 20.12 -12.70
C ALA A 370 -1.00 19.22 -13.19
N SER A 371 -1.14 17.99 -12.70
CA SER A 371 -2.34 17.18 -12.99
C SER A 371 -3.50 17.42 -12.00
N VAL A 372 -3.32 18.23 -10.97
CA VAL A 372 -4.34 18.48 -9.93
C VAL A 372 -4.61 19.97 -9.68
N GLY A 373 -3.67 20.85 -10.05
CA GLY A 373 -3.65 22.27 -9.66
C GLY A 373 -3.72 23.25 -10.84
N VAL A 374 -4.94 23.70 -11.16
CA VAL A 374 -5.23 24.78 -12.12
C VAL A 374 -4.61 26.12 -11.70
N ASN A 375 -4.26 26.30 -10.41
CA ASN A 375 -3.76 27.56 -9.84
C ASN A 375 -2.23 27.77 -9.94
N SER A 376 -1.50 26.95 -10.71
CA SER A 376 -0.03 26.95 -10.75
C SER A 376 0.62 28.06 -11.62
N ASP A 377 0.26 29.33 -11.38
CA ASP A 377 0.77 30.56 -12.05
C ASP A 377 0.66 30.64 -13.59
N THR A 378 0.33 29.55 -14.28
CA THR A 378 0.11 29.49 -15.72
C THR A 378 -1.30 29.92 -16.07
N LYS A 379 -1.57 31.23 -16.08
CA LYS A 379 -2.85 31.86 -16.47
C LYS A 379 -3.43 31.46 -17.85
N ASN A 380 -2.72 30.60 -18.59
CA ASN A 380 -3.04 30.18 -19.95
C ASN A 380 -3.27 28.66 -20.10
N ARG A 381 -2.98 27.82 -19.09
CA ARG A 381 -3.16 26.35 -19.19
C ARG A 381 -4.61 26.00 -18.85
N LYS A 382 -5.36 25.47 -19.81
CA LYS A 382 -6.75 25.02 -19.64
C LYS A 382 -6.80 23.61 -19.09
N TRP A 383 -7.98 23.22 -18.59
CA TRP A 383 -8.27 21.83 -18.20
C TRP A 383 -8.03 20.87 -19.38
N ASP A 384 -8.48 21.26 -20.57
CA ASP A 384 -8.28 20.52 -21.82
C ASP A 384 -6.79 20.44 -22.27
N ASP A 385 -5.86 21.12 -21.60
CA ASP A 385 -4.41 21.04 -21.86
C ASP A 385 -3.68 20.07 -20.89
N LEU A 386 -4.45 19.34 -20.08
CA LEU A 386 -3.94 18.33 -19.15
C LEU A 386 -3.74 16.99 -19.85
N PHE A 387 -2.60 16.35 -19.59
CA PHE A 387 -2.18 15.12 -20.28
C PHE A 387 -3.13 13.94 -20.04
N HIS A 388 -3.71 13.83 -18.84
CA HIS A 388 -4.69 12.79 -18.52
C HIS A 388 -6.03 13.01 -19.21
N GLU A 389 -6.53 14.26 -19.28
CA GLU A 389 -7.75 14.61 -20.01
C GLU A 389 -7.60 14.29 -21.51
N ARG A 390 -6.43 14.60 -22.09
CA ARG A 390 -6.13 14.27 -23.49
C ARG A 390 -6.03 12.76 -23.74
N ALA A 391 -5.37 12.01 -22.87
CA ALA A 391 -5.33 10.56 -22.97
C ALA A 391 -6.74 9.94 -22.83
N ALA A 392 -7.53 10.41 -21.87
CA ALA A 392 -8.90 9.95 -21.66
C ALA A 392 -9.84 10.30 -22.82
N ALA A 393 -9.67 11.47 -23.46
CA ALA A 393 -10.41 11.87 -24.66
C ALA A 393 -10.08 11.00 -25.88
N LEU A 394 -8.86 10.43 -25.93
CA LEU A 394 -8.45 9.38 -26.88
C LEU A 394 -8.78 7.96 -26.40
N GLU A 395 -9.60 7.83 -25.36
CA GLU A 395 -9.97 6.53 -24.79
C GLU A 395 -8.78 5.66 -24.32
N LEU A 396 -7.65 6.30 -23.98
CA LEU A 396 -6.45 5.66 -23.44
C LEU A 396 -6.38 5.84 -21.92
N THR A 397 -5.97 4.80 -21.21
CA THR A 397 -5.83 4.87 -19.75
C THR A 397 -4.43 5.34 -19.37
N LEU A 398 -4.32 6.51 -18.72
CA LEU A 398 -3.11 6.95 -18.04
C LEU A 398 -3.03 6.32 -16.64
N ALA A 399 -1.91 5.67 -16.35
CA ALA A 399 -1.59 5.13 -15.03
C ALA A 399 -0.26 5.72 -14.54
N VAL A 400 -0.32 6.52 -13.48
CA VAL A 400 0.83 7.09 -12.76
C VAL A 400 0.84 6.50 -11.34
N PRO A 401 1.95 5.92 -10.85
CA PRO A 401 2.00 5.40 -9.49
C PRO A 401 1.81 6.50 -8.44
N LEU A 402 0.76 6.40 -7.61
CA LEU A 402 0.43 7.32 -6.50
C LEU A 402 1.59 7.57 -5.51
N SER A 403 2.56 6.68 -5.49
CA SER A 403 3.74 6.81 -4.63
C SER A 403 4.86 7.61 -5.28
N ALA A 404 4.88 7.74 -6.61
CA ALA A 404 5.85 8.56 -7.34
C ALA A 404 5.44 10.03 -7.37
N THR A 405 4.17 10.33 -7.03
CA THR A 405 3.62 11.68 -6.99
C THR A 405 3.85 12.42 -5.67
N ASN A 406 4.33 11.74 -4.63
CA ASN A 406 4.51 12.33 -3.30
C ASN A 406 5.95 12.79 -3.03
N GLN A 407 6.07 13.72 -2.08
CA GLN A 407 7.28 14.50 -1.83
C GLN A 407 8.33 13.71 -1.05
N SER A 408 9.62 13.85 -1.40
CA SER A 408 10.73 13.42 -0.54
C SER A 408 11.91 14.41 -0.63
N PRO A 409 12.42 14.95 0.50
CA PRO A 409 13.58 15.86 0.54
C PRO A 409 14.82 15.21 -0.10
N GLN A 410 15.87 15.97 -0.46
CA GLN A 410 16.94 15.47 -1.35
C GLN A 410 17.68 16.53 -2.21
N THR A 411 17.45 17.83 -2.04
CA THR A 411 18.36 18.97 -2.36
C THR A 411 17.72 20.20 -1.70
N GLY A 412 18.47 20.86 -0.82
CA GLY A 412 17.87 21.82 0.11
C GLY A 412 17.50 23.16 -0.52
N ARG A 413 16.23 23.36 -0.89
CA ARG A 413 15.65 24.71 -0.87
C ARG A 413 15.21 25.01 0.56
N SER A 414 15.94 25.90 1.22
CA SER A 414 15.62 26.37 2.56
C SER A 414 14.23 27.02 2.59
N VAL A 415 13.34 26.50 3.45
CA VAL A 415 12.04 27.14 3.76
C VAL A 415 12.17 28.19 4.87
N ASN A 416 13.36 28.34 5.47
CA ASN A 416 13.66 29.42 6.42
C ASN A 416 13.72 30.80 5.74
N SER A 417 13.81 30.83 4.39
CA SER A 417 13.57 32.05 3.61
C SER A 417 12.09 32.41 3.69
N LYS A 418 11.76 33.49 4.43
CA LYS A 418 10.40 34.04 4.50
C LYS A 418 9.76 34.20 3.13
N LYS A 419 10.52 34.66 2.13
CA LYS A 419 10.09 34.80 0.73
C LYS A 419 9.71 33.46 0.07
N ASN A 420 10.41 32.37 0.38
CA ASN A 420 10.05 31.04 -0.14
C ASN A 420 8.78 30.51 0.54
N LYS A 421 8.65 30.73 1.87
CA LYS A 421 7.46 30.34 2.62
C LYS A 421 6.21 31.07 2.12
N GLU A 422 6.27 32.40 2.00
CA GLU A 422 5.19 33.23 1.45
C GLU A 422 4.83 32.81 0.02
N GLN A 423 5.81 32.49 -0.83
CA GLN A 423 5.57 31.98 -2.18
C GLN A 423 4.84 30.63 -2.16
N PHE A 424 5.24 29.68 -1.31
CA PHE A 424 4.60 28.37 -1.22
C PHE A 424 3.21 28.41 -0.57
N GLU A 425 2.98 29.35 0.35
CA GLU A 425 1.65 29.66 0.92
C GLU A 425 0.73 30.27 -0.15
N GLN A 426 1.21 31.26 -0.92
CA GLN A 426 0.45 31.88 -2.01
C GLN A 426 0.12 30.91 -3.15
N GLN A 427 1.04 30.00 -3.48
CA GLN A 427 0.85 28.97 -4.52
C GLN A 427 0.13 27.71 -4.00
N GLY A 428 -0.16 27.62 -2.70
CA GLY A 428 -0.98 26.54 -2.10
C GLY A 428 -0.33 25.14 -2.07
N TYR A 429 0.99 25.03 -2.26
CA TYR A 429 1.67 23.72 -2.37
C TYR A 429 1.80 22.95 -1.04
N ILE A 430 1.59 23.59 0.10
CA ILE A 430 1.68 22.98 1.43
C ILE A 430 0.40 23.30 2.20
N LYS A 431 -0.39 22.25 2.51
CA LYS A 431 -1.61 22.37 3.32
C LYS A 431 -1.36 22.32 4.83
N ASP A 432 -0.26 21.69 5.26
CA ASP A 432 0.14 21.61 6.67
C ASP A 432 1.64 21.89 6.82
N TRP A 433 1.94 23.07 7.36
CA TRP A 433 3.31 23.51 7.61
C TRP A 433 3.98 22.83 8.81
N ALA A 434 3.23 22.14 9.68
CA ALA A 434 3.80 21.42 10.81
C ALA A 434 4.52 20.12 10.37
N GLN A 435 4.12 19.56 9.23
CA GLN A 435 4.73 18.35 8.65
C GLN A 435 5.97 18.66 7.79
N VAL A 436 6.19 19.93 7.45
CA VAL A 436 7.30 20.37 6.60
C VAL A 436 8.46 20.84 7.48
N GLY A 437 9.50 20.01 7.54
CA GLY A 437 10.76 20.38 8.20
C GLY A 437 11.49 21.54 7.51
N THR A 438 12.70 21.88 7.98
CA THR A 438 13.49 23.03 7.47
C THR A 438 13.90 22.96 5.99
N SER A 439 13.61 21.85 5.31
CA SER A 439 13.62 21.73 3.84
C SER A 439 12.69 20.62 3.36
N PHE A 440 12.12 20.77 2.17
CA PHE A 440 11.40 19.72 1.44
C PHE A 440 11.81 19.72 -0.05
N LYS A 441 11.55 18.62 -0.75
CA LYS A 441 11.59 18.54 -2.22
C LYS A 441 10.32 17.89 -2.72
N LEU A 442 9.79 18.43 -3.81
CA LEU A 442 8.98 17.65 -4.76
C LEU A 442 9.92 16.67 -5.47
N ASN A 443 9.50 15.41 -5.60
CA ASN A 443 10.11 14.53 -6.60
C ASN A 443 9.41 14.84 -7.94
N LYS A 444 10.18 15.32 -8.93
CA LYS A 444 9.64 16.01 -10.12
C LYS A 444 9.56 15.12 -11.37
N ARG A 445 9.74 13.82 -11.18
CA ARG A 445 9.86 12.80 -12.23
C ARG A 445 9.29 11.50 -11.67
N ALA A 446 8.07 11.20 -12.11
CA ALA A 446 7.54 9.84 -12.04
C ALA A 446 7.73 9.22 -13.43
N ASP A 447 7.83 7.91 -13.54
CA ASP A 447 7.58 7.27 -14.83
C ASP A 447 6.07 6.95 -14.92
N PHE A 448 5.52 6.86 -16.13
CA PHE A 448 4.09 6.64 -16.37
C PHE A 448 3.85 5.52 -17.39
N PHE A 449 2.62 5.00 -17.38
CA PHE A 449 2.10 4.12 -18.44
C PHE A 449 0.85 4.74 -19.08
N VAL A 450 0.78 4.76 -20.41
CA VAL A 450 -0.46 4.96 -21.19
C VAL A 450 -0.81 3.63 -21.85
N ILE A 451 -2.06 3.21 -21.72
CA ILE A 451 -2.50 1.81 -21.94
C ILE A 451 -3.72 1.81 -22.85
N SER A 452 -3.79 0.89 -23.81
CA SER A 452 -4.99 0.70 -24.64
C SER A 452 -6.10 -0.11 -23.94
N LYS A 453 -7.34 0.04 -24.43
CA LYS A 453 -8.54 -0.68 -23.97
C LYS A 453 -8.48 -2.20 -24.10
N ALA A 454 -7.51 -2.73 -24.84
CA ALA A 454 -7.27 -4.16 -24.97
C ALA A 454 -6.97 -4.87 -23.62
N PHE A 455 -6.58 -4.13 -22.58
CA PHE A 455 -6.32 -4.67 -21.25
C PHE A 455 -7.54 -4.55 -20.32
N ALA A 456 -7.95 -5.67 -19.73
CA ALA A 456 -9.08 -5.74 -18.78
C ALA A 456 -8.65 -5.59 -17.30
N LEU A 457 -7.35 -5.72 -17.01
CA LEU A 457 -6.77 -5.52 -15.69
C LEU A 457 -5.38 -4.90 -15.83
N HIS A 458 -5.11 -3.85 -15.06
CA HIS A 458 -3.77 -3.28 -14.93
C HIS A 458 -3.48 -2.84 -13.48
N HIS A 459 -2.31 -3.21 -12.97
CA HIS A 459 -1.82 -2.76 -11.66
C HIS A 459 -0.44 -2.13 -11.82
N THR A 460 -0.35 -0.81 -11.66
CA THR A 460 0.90 -0.05 -11.69
C THR A 460 1.41 0.29 -10.30
N GLY A 461 2.72 0.51 -10.15
CA GLY A 461 3.36 0.79 -8.86
C GLY A 461 4.84 1.15 -8.95
N ILE A 462 5.49 1.34 -7.81
CA ILE A 462 6.95 1.48 -7.69
C ILE A 462 7.58 0.11 -7.38
N PHE A 463 8.77 -0.16 -7.91
CA PHE A 463 9.56 -1.33 -7.53
C PHE A 463 9.93 -1.30 -6.04
N SER A 464 9.64 -2.36 -5.30
CA SER A 464 10.15 -2.53 -3.94
C SER A 464 11.69 -2.69 -3.95
N PRO A 465 12.44 -2.03 -3.06
CA PRO A 465 13.88 -2.25 -2.89
C PRO A 465 14.27 -3.68 -2.44
N ILE A 466 13.29 -4.53 -2.11
CA ILE A 466 13.51 -5.93 -1.71
C ILE A 466 12.89 -6.93 -2.69
N LYS A 467 11.58 -6.86 -2.91
CA LYS A 467 10.84 -7.69 -3.88
C LYS A 467 9.41 -7.20 -4.07
N GLY A 468 8.89 -7.35 -5.30
CA GLY A 468 7.52 -7.03 -5.67
C GLY A 468 7.31 -5.60 -6.19
N LEU A 469 6.21 -5.41 -6.90
CA LEU A 469 5.66 -4.12 -7.33
C LEU A 469 4.69 -3.60 -6.27
N LEU A 470 4.90 -2.38 -5.78
CA LEU A 470 4.07 -1.72 -4.76
C LEU A 470 3.12 -0.72 -5.43
N PRO A 471 1.80 -0.99 -5.55
CA PRO A 471 0.85 0.00 -6.07
C PRO A 471 0.75 1.23 -5.17
N VAL A 472 0.89 1.00 -3.87
CA VAL A 472 1.03 2.00 -2.82
C VAL A 472 2.29 1.64 -2.02
N ASP A 473 3.15 2.63 -1.79
CA ASP A 473 4.34 2.58 -0.93
C ASP A 473 4.02 3.31 0.38
N PRO A 474 3.38 2.63 1.36
CA PRO A 474 3.01 3.26 2.62
C PRO A 474 4.27 3.78 3.34
N ASN A 475 4.22 5.06 3.74
CA ASN A 475 5.35 5.80 4.32
C ASN A 475 6.51 6.08 3.35
N HIS A 476 6.30 5.95 2.04
CA HIS A 476 7.25 6.33 0.99
C HIS A 476 8.63 5.64 1.13
N GLN A 477 8.70 4.40 1.61
CA GLN A 477 9.98 3.72 1.85
C GLN A 477 10.72 3.37 0.55
N ALA A 478 10.00 2.82 -0.44
CA ALA A 478 10.57 2.53 -1.75
C ALA A 478 10.98 3.83 -2.46
N LEU A 479 10.11 4.84 -2.46
CA LEU A 479 10.40 6.17 -3.01
C LEU A 479 11.64 6.79 -2.36
N ASN A 480 11.74 6.79 -1.03
CA ASN A 480 12.87 7.33 -0.29
C ASN A 480 14.17 6.54 -0.50
N PHE A 481 14.09 5.25 -0.83
CA PHE A 481 15.25 4.45 -1.23
C PHE A 481 15.71 4.84 -2.64
N TRP A 482 14.78 4.87 -3.59
CA TRP A 482 15.09 5.23 -4.97
C TRP A 482 15.59 6.66 -5.09
N SER A 483 14.96 7.63 -4.42
CA SER A 483 15.38 9.05 -4.46
C SER A 483 16.77 9.34 -3.90
N ARG A 484 17.38 8.39 -3.16
CA ARG A 484 18.78 8.41 -2.71
C ARG A 484 19.75 7.82 -3.73
N THR A 485 19.27 6.94 -4.59
CA THR A 485 20.06 6.11 -5.52
C THR A 485 19.81 6.46 -6.99
N SER A 486 18.81 7.29 -7.28
CA SER A 486 18.43 7.81 -8.59
C SER A 486 17.52 9.03 -8.43
N ASP A 487 17.48 9.94 -9.41
CA ASP A 487 16.46 10.98 -9.53
C ASP A 487 15.19 10.52 -10.28
N HIS A 488 15.11 9.22 -10.62
CA HIS A 488 13.91 8.51 -11.07
C HIS A 488 13.60 7.34 -10.12
N ALA A 489 12.31 7.06 -9.89
CA ALA A 489 11.88 5.87 -9.16
C ALA A 489 11.39 4.82 -10.17
N PRO A 490 12.04 3.65 -10.31
CA PRO A 490 11.61 2.63 -11.26
C PRO A 490 10.16 2.23 -11.01
N THR A 491 9.33 2.36 -12.05
CA THR A 491 7.91 2.02 -11.99
C THR A 491 7.66 0.73 -12.75
N GLY A 492 6.57 0.05 -12.42
CA GLY A 492 6.13 -1.11 -13.18
C GLY A 492 4.63 -1.21 -13.26
N GLY A 493 4.18 -2.07 -14.15
CA GLY A 493 2.79 -2.45 -14.31
C GLY A 493 2.67 -3.94 -14.63
N ILE A 494 1.60 -4.55 -14.14
CA ILE A 494 1.14 -5.88 -14.56
C ILE A 494 -0.15 -5.68 -15.33
N PHE A 495 -0.16 -6.08 -16.60
CA PHE A 495 -1.21 -5.84 -17.58
C PHE A 495 -1.77 -7.17 -18.08
N CYS A 496 -3.09 -7.32 -18.10
CA CYS A 496 -3.75 -8.55 -18.50
C CYS A 496 -4.99 -8.29 -19.36
N THR A 497 -5.19 -9.10 -20.41
CA THR A 497 -6.41 -9.07 -21.25
C THR A 497 -7.63 -9.69 -20.55
N THR A 498 -7.48 -10.18 -19.31
CA THR A 498 -8.59 -10.71 -18.50
C THR A 498 -8.56 -10.12 -17.09
N PRO A 499 -9.67 -10.19 -16.33
CA PRO A 499 -9.70 -9.77 -14.92
C PRO A 499 -8.81 -10.59 -13.97
N LEU A 500 -8.09 -11.61 -14.46
CA LEU A 500 -7.30 -12.54 -13.66
C LEU A 500 -5.84 -12.55 -14.11
N SER A 501 -4.95 -11.97 -13.29
CA SER A 501 -3.50 -12.06 -13.50
C SER A 501 -2.86 -13.05 -12.51
N SER A 502 -2.19 -14.06 -13.05
CA SER A 502 -1.37 -15.00 -12.28
C SER A 502 -0.13 -14.31 -11.73
N LYS A 503 0.43 -13.35 -12.48
CA LYS A 503 1.56 -12.50 -12.07
C LYS A 503 1.20 -11.58 -10.92
N TRP A 504 0.01 -11.00 -10.93
CA TRP A 504 -0.48 -10.19 -9.82
C TRP A 504 -0.67 -11.03 -8.55
N ALA A 505 -1.24 -12.23 -8.65
CA ALA A 505 -1.34 -13.15 -7.51
C ALA A 505 0.03 -13.52 -6.93
N GLN A 506 1.02 -13.82 -7.80
CA GLN A 506 2.42 -14.04 -7.39
C GLN A 506 3.04 -12.79 -6.76
N ASN A 507 2.81 -11.61 -7.33
CA ASN A 507 3.32 -10.35 -6.80
C ASN A 507 2.76 -10.05 -5.40
N ARG A 508 1.44 -10.23 -5.20
CA ARG A 508 0.79 -10.10 -3.89
C ARG A 508 1.42 -11.05 -2.87
N GLN A 509 1.65 -12.31 -3.25
CA GLN A 509 2.34 -13.27 -2.39
C GLN A 509 3.77 -12.82 -2.04
N LEU A 510 4.54 -12.31 -3.01
CA LEU A 510 5.90 -11.81 -2.77
C LEU A 510 5.91 -10.64 -1.77
N ILE A 511 4.96 -9.72 -1.88
CA ILE A 511 4.77 -8.63 -0.90
C ILE A 511 4.45 -9.21 0.49
N SER A 512 3.42 -10.06 0.59
CA SER A 512 3.01 -10.67 1.87
C SER A 512 4.13 -11.47 2.55
N GLU A 513 4.92 -12.25 1.79
CA GLU A 513 6.10 -12.94 2.31
C GLU A 513 7.20 -11.98 2.75
N SER A 514 7.39 -10.86 2.04
CA SER A 514 8.36 -9.83 2.42
C SER A 514 7.96 -9.24 3.78
N LEU A 515 6.69 -8.87 3.94
CA LEU A 515 6.13 -8.34 5.18
C LEU A 515 6.24 -9.38 6.32
N GLY A 516 5.76 -10.60 6.13
CA GLY A 516 5.83 -11.66 7.16
C GLY A 516 7.26 -12.02 7.60
N SER A 517 8.23 -11.97 6.69
CA SER A 517 9.66 -12.16 7.02
C SER A 517 10.24 -11.01 7.85
N ARG A 518 9.86 -9.76 7.54
CA ARG A 518 10.22 -8.56 8.33
C ARG A 518 9.56 -8.57 9.70
N GLN A 519 8.27 -8.89 9.77
CA GLN A 519 7.51 -9.06 11.02
C GLN A 519 8.18 -10.11 11.92
N SER A 520 8.49 -11.29 11.39
CA SER A 520 9.20 -12.35 12.14
C SER A 520 10.57 -11.90 12.65
N GLN A 521 11.34 -11.17 11.83
CA GLN A 521 12.67 -10.67 12.21
C GLN A 521 12.59 -9.59 13.29
N ALA A 522 11.63 -8.68 13.20
CA ALA A 522 11.53 -7.57 14.14
C ALA A 522 10.74 -7.93 15.42
N GLN A 523 9.84 -8.93 15.38
CA GLN A 523 9.36 -9.62 16.59
C GLN A 523 10.52 -10.27 17.37
N LEU A 524 11.48 -10.90 16.67
CA LEU A 524 12.69 -11.44 17.30
C LEU A 524 13.57 -10.33 17.91
N GLN A 525 13.74 -9.19 17.23
CA GLN A 525 14.47 -8.04 17.76
C GLN A 525 13.76 -7.40 18.97
N LEU A 526 12.44 -7.25 18.93
CA LEU A 526 11.64 -6.76 20.04
C LEU A 526 11.74 -7.72 21.24
N TRP A 527 11.70 -9.04 21.01
CA TRP A 527 11.93 -10.05 22.04
C TRP A 527 13.35 -9.97 22.63
N GLU A 528 14.39 -9.75 21.81
CA GLU A 528 15.76 -9.54 22.31
C GLU A 528 15.89 -8.24 23.12
N LEU A 529 15.22 -7.16 22.73
CA LEU A 529 15.18 -5.89 23.47
C LEU A 529 14.42 -6.04 24.81
N HIS A 530 13.24 -6.65 24.78
CA HIS A 530 12.49 -6.98 26.00
C HIS A 530 13.30 -7.88 26.93
N LYS A 531 14.05 -8.86 26.39
CA LYS A 531 14.94 -9.69 27.19
C LYS A 531 16.07 -8.89 27.85
N GLN A 532 16.74 -8.02 27.10
CA GLN A 532 17.77 -7.13 27.66
C GLN A 532 17.20 -6.21 28.75
N ALA A 533 15.98 -5.70 28.57
CA ALA A 533 15.29 -4.91 29.57
C ALA A 533 14.97 -5.74 30.82
N VAL A 534 14.44 -6.95 30.68
CA VAL A 534 14.20 -7.89 31.80
C VAL A 534 15.50 -8.21 32.55
N ASP A 535 16.58 -8.54 31.83
CA ASP A 535 17.90 -8.81 32.43
C ASP A 535 18.43 -7.59 33.20
N ALA A 536 18.24 -6.37 32.67
CA ALA A 536 18.61 -5.12 33.33
C ALA A 536 17.74 -4.80 34.56
N LEU A 537 16.43 -5.08 34.51
CA LEU A 537 15.51 -4.94 35.65
C LEU A 537 15.85 -5.94 36.77
N LEU A 538 16.13 -7.20 36.42
CA LEU A 538 16.62 -8.22 37.35
C LEU A 538 17.89 -7.75 38.05
N SER A 539 18.91 -7.34 37.29
CA SER A 539 20.16 -6.78 37.83
C SER A 539 19.90 -5.58 38.76
N SER A 540 18.96 -4.71 38.40
CA SER A 540 18.58 -3.55 39.21
C SER A 540 17.90 -3.95 40.52
N THR A 541 17.06 -5.00 40.56
CA THR A 541 16.46 -5.47 41.84
C THR A 541 17.51 -5.93 42.84
N PHE A 542 18.54 -6.66 42.38
CA PHE A 542 19.64 -7.11 43.25
C PHE A 542 20.45 -5.93 43.81
N GLN A 543 20.61 -4.86 43.03
CA GLN A 543 21.39 -3.68 43.43
C GLN A 543 20.59 -2.70 44.32
N LEU A 544 19.27 -2.55 44.10
CA LEU A 544 18.43 -1.66 44.91
C LEU A 544 18.27 -2.12 46.36
N GLY A 545 18.21 -3.43 46.61
CA GLY A 545 17.99 -3.98 47.96
C GLY A 545 18.99 -3.52 49.02
N PRO A 546 20.31 -3.62 48.77
CA PRO A 546 21.35 -3.07 49.65
C PRO A 546 21.34 -1.53 49.73
N LEU A 547 21.14 -0.84 48.59
CA LEU A 547 21.16 0.63 48.51
C LEU A 547 20.06 1.27 49.36
N LEU A 548 18.88 0.67 49.43
CA LEU A 548 17.74 1.17 50.21
C LEU A 548 18.05 1.44 51.69
N LYS A 549 19.07 0.81 52.28
CA LYS A 549 19.49 1.04 53.68
C LYS A 549 20.53 2.16 53.84
N ARG A 550 21.19 2.55 52.74
CA ARG A 550 22.28 3.54 52.69
C ARG A 550 21.80 4.93 52.20
N LEU A 551 20.63 5.00 51.56
CA LEU A 551 20.10 6.21 50.95
C LEU A 551 19.46 7.18 51.97
N PRO A 552 19.64 8.51 51.81
CA PRO A 552 18.87 9.53 52.53
C PRO A 552 17.35 9.39 52.27
N GLU A 553 16.52 9.81 53.23
CA GLU A 553 15.08 9.53 53.24
C GLU A 553 14.34 9.88 51.93
N HIS A 554 14.60 11.06 51.35
CA HIS A 554 13.96 11.46 50.09
C HIS A 554 14.35 10.55 48.90
N ALA A 555 15.63 10.20 48.79
CA ALA A 555 16.11 9.27 47.76
C ALA A 555 15.64 7.84 48.03
N GLN A 556 15.52 7.45 49.30
CA GLN A 556 14.98 6.17 49.72
C GLN A 556 13.52 6.00 49.28
N ARG A 557 12.66 7.01 49.45
CA ARG A 557 11.26 6.98 48.96
C ARG A 557 11.20 6.82 47.43
N LEU A 558 12.09 7.49 46.70
CA LEU A 558 12.19 7.38 45.24
C LEU A 558 12.69 5.97 44.80
N ALA A 559 13.66 5.42 45.51
CA ALA A 559 14.17 4.05 45.30
C ALA A 559 13.10 3.00 45.59
N GLN A 560 12.26 3.20 46.61
CA GLN A 560 11.12 2.33 46.93
C GLN A 560 10.05 2.40 45.83
N ARG A 561 9.76 3.60 45.28
CA ARG A 561 8.89 3.75 44.10
C ARG A 561 9.43 2.94 42.93
N LEU A 562 10.72 3.07 42.63
CA LEU A 562 11.38 2.33 41.56
C LEU A 562 11.28 0.82 41.78
N CYS A 563 11.54 0.31 43.00
CA CYS A 563 11.39 -1.12 43.30
C CYS A 563 9.98 -1.65 42.99
N VAL A 564 8.93 -0.88 43.32
CA VAL A 564 7.53 -1.21 43.03
C VAL A 564 7.25 -1.26 41.52
N LEU A 565 7.82 -0.32 40.74
CA LEU A 565 7.71 -0.31 39.28
C LEU A 565 8.45 -1.49 38.64
N VAL A 566 9.70 -1.73 39.06
CA VAL A 566 10.56 -2.81 38.56
C VAL A 566 9.93 -4.18 38.82
N ILE A 567 9.41 -4.44 40.04
CA ILE A 567 8.73 -5.70 40.37
C ILE A 567 7.45 -5.90 39.54
N LYS A 568 6.69 -4.84 39.25
CA LYS A 568 5.52 -4.93 38.36
C LYS A 568 5.91 -5.22 36.92
N ALA A 569 6.93 -4.56 36.38
CA ALA A 569 7.40 -4.81 35.01
C ALA A 569 7.99 -6.22 34.84
N LEU A 570 8.73 -6.72 35.85
CA LEU A 570 9.22 -8.10 35.89
C LEU A 570 8.12 -9.16 36.02
N ASN A 571 6.92 -8.78 36.45
CA ASN A 571 5.73 -9.62 36.50
C ASN A 571 4.71 -9.28 35.38
N SER A 572 5.12 -8.53 34.36
CA SER A 572 4.32 -8.33 33.15
C SER A 572 4.24 -9.62 32.31
N PRO A 573 3.21 -9.82 31.47
CA PRO A 573 3.12 -10.99 30.59
C PRO A 573 4.36 -11.17 29.70
N ALA A 574 4.91 -10.08 29.16
CA ALA A 574 6.14 -10.11 28.37
C ALA A 574 7.35 -10.58 29.18
N ALA A 575 7.54 -10.04 30.40
CA ALA A 575 8.64 -10.45 31.26
C ALA A 575 8.49 -11.88 31.78
N ILE A 576 7.26 -12.34 32.04
CA ILE A 576 6.97 -13.73 32.43
C ILE A 576 7.22 -14.68 31.26
N ALA A 577 6.85 -14.32 30.03
CA ALA A 577 7.15 -15.14 28.84
C ALA A 577 8.67 -15.31 28.62
N ILE A 578 9.47 -14.29 28.95
CA ILE A 578 10.94 -14.32 28.88
C ILE A 578 11.56 -15.15 30.02
N GLN A 579 11.13 -14.91 31.27
CA GLN A 579 11.64 -15.60 32.46
C GLN A 579 11.08 -17.02 32.63
N ARG A 580 9.99 -17.35 31.92
CA ARG A 580 9.14 -18.55 32.05
C ARG A 580 8.42 -18.71 33.39
N MET A 581 8.54 -17.74 34.29
CA MET A 581 7.88 -17.72 35.59
C MET A 581 7.75 -16.27 36.11
N PRO A 582 6.77 -15.99 37.00
CA PRO A 582 6.70 -14.73 37.75
C PRO A 582 7.97 -14.46 38.56
N TYR A 583 8.36 -13.19 38.66
CA TYR A 583 9.51 -12.79 39.48
C TYR A 583 9.15 -12.87 40.97
N PRO A 584 9.86 -13.68 41.77
CA PRO A 584 9.56 -13.87 43.18
C PRO A 584 9.95 -12.63 44.00
N TYR A 585 9.00 -12.08 44.76
CA TYR A 585 9.25 -10.94 45.64
C TYR A 585 8.64 -11.13 47.03
N ASP A 586 9.22 -10.43 48.01
CA ASP A 586 8.73 -10.38 49.37
C ASP A 586 7.50 -9.46 49.45
N ALA A 587 6.33 -10.05 49.65
CA ALA A 587 5.06 -9.33 49.66
C ALA A 587 4.96 -8.28 50.78
N GLN A 588 5.59 -8.51 51.94
CA GLN A 588 5.59 -7.56 53.05
C GLN A 588 6.45 -6.34 52.71
N LYS A 589 7.66 -6.56 52.17
CA LYS A 589 8.53 -5.47 51.70
C LYS A 589 7.89 -4.69 50.55
N TYR A 590 7.27 -5.38 49.59
CA TYR A 590 6.57 -4.72 48.48
C TYR A 590 5.41 -3.84 48.97
N ALA A 591 4.60 -4.31 49.90
CA ALA A 591 3.52 -3.52 50.50
C ALA A 591 4.06 -2.28 51.24
N ALA A 592 5.12 -2.45 52.03
CA ALA A 592 5.79 -1.33 52.71
C ALA A 592 6.37 -0.31 51.72
N TRP A 593 6.99 -0.75 50.62
CA TRP A 593 7.50 0.14 49.57
C TRP A 593 6.37 0.85 48.81
N LYS A 594 5.24 0.18 48.52
CA LYS A 594 4.05 0.80 47.89
C LYS A 594 3.50 1.92 48.78
N LEU A 595 3.39 1.69 50.10
CA LEU A 595 2.92 2.67 51.07
C LEU A 595 3.89 3.86 51.22
N ASN A 596 5.17 3.59 51.47
CA ASN A 596 6.17 4.64 51.74
C ASN A 596 6.46 5.53 50.52
N SER A 597 6.18 5.05 49.30
CA SER A 597 6.41 5.77 48.05
C SER A 597 5.16 6.40 47.43
N GLN A 598 4.01 6.38 48.12
CA GLN A 598 2.72 6.87 47.59
C GLN A 598 2.74 8.34 47.10
N ASN A 599 3.62 9.18 47.65
CA ASN A 599 3.78 10.59 47.25
C ASN A 599 4.81 10.81 46.12
N VAL A 600 5.38 9.76 45.55
CA VAL A 600 6.37 9.86 44.45
C VAL A 600 5.65 9.78 43.10
N THR A 601 5.46 10.94 42.49
CA THR A 601 4.83 11.11 41.17
C THR A 601 5.75 10.71 40.02
N ASP A 602 5.15 10.49 38.85
CA ASP A 602 5.87 10.27 37.59
C ASP A 602 6.79 11.45 37.23
N GLN A 603 6.40 12.68 37.60
CA GLN A 603 7.22 13.86 37.37
C GLN A 603 8.51 13.77 38.19
N HIS A 604 8.43 13.41 39.47
CA HIS A 604 9.62 13.22 40.31
C HIS A 604 10.57 12.15 39.75
N LEU A 605 10.03 11.08 39.12
CA LEU A 605 10.84 10.04 38.47
C LEU A 605 11.51 10.56 37.18
N ASN A 606 10.81 11.35 36.37
CA ASN A 606 11.37 11.96 35.17
C ASN A 606 12.43 13.03 35.49
N ASP A 607 12.16 13.88 36.48
CA ASP A 607 13.10 14.92 36.92
C ASP A 607 14.39 14.27 37.46
N PHE A 608 14.25 13.25 38.31
CA PHE A 608 15.41 12.50 38.81
C PHE A 608 16.13 11.75 37.69
N PHE A 609 15.43 11.19 36.69
CA PHE A 609 16.07 10.61 35.51
C PHE A 609 16.90 11.65 34.73
N GLY A 610 16.38 12.86 34.56
CA GLY A 610 17.09 13.98 33.91
C GLY A 610 18.36 14.40 34.64
N LEU A 611 18.40 14.26 35.97
CA LEU A 611 19.60 14.44 36.78
C LEU A 611 20.57 13.25 36.64
N CYS A 612 20.07 12.00 36.75
CA CYS A 612 20.87 10.78 36.58
C CYS A 612 21.49 10.63 35.18
N ALA A 613 20.91 11.27 34.16
CA ALA A 613 21.46 11.32 32.81
C ALA A 613 22.77 12.12 32.72
N GLN A 614 23.02 13.03 33.67
CA GLN A 614 24.22 13.89 33.73
C GLN A 614 25.39 13.24 34.49
N VAL A 615 25.13 12.16 35.24
CA VAL A 615 26.14 11.42 36.02
C VAL A 615 26.94 10.49 35.09
N ASP A 616 28.24 10.74 34.94
CA ASP A 616 29.11 9.85 34.17
C ASP A 616 29.22 8.47 34.87
N PRO A 617 28.81 7.36 34.24
CA PRO A 617 28.95 6.04 34.85
C PRO A 617 30.40 5.69 35.23
N SER A 618 31.42 6.28 34.58
CA SER A 618 32.82 5.95 34.84
C SER A 618 33.35 6.49 36.18
N THR A 619 32.83 7.64 36.64
CA THR A 619 33.22 8.24 37.92
C THR A 619 32.53 7.55 39.11
N VAL A 620 31.33 7.01 38.91
CA VAL A 620 30.55 6.32 39.96
C VAL A 620 31.23 5.06 40.48
N TRP A 621 31.96 4.30 39.65
CA TRP A 621 32.71 3.11 40.12
C TRP A 621 33.85 3.44 41.11
N LEU A 622 34.21 4.73 41.25
CA LEU A 622 35.21 5.23 42.19
C LEU A 622 34.56 5.99 43.37
N SER A 623 33.25 6.22 43.32
CA SER A 623 32.48 6.85 44.39
C SER A 623 31.95 5.80 45.35
N ASN A 624 32.07 6.07 46.67
CA ASN A 624 31.40 5.28 47.71
C ASN A 624 30.04 5.90 48.10
N ASP A 625 29.59 6.96 47.40
CA ASP A 625 28.32 7.64 47.68
C ASP A 625 27.12 6.76 47.25
N PRO A 626 26.23 6.39 48.18
CA PRO A 626 25.00 5.65 47.85
C PRO A 626 24.10 6.35 46.83
N LEU A 627 24.15 7.69 46.72
CA LEU A 627 23.37 8.45 45.74
C LEU A 627 23.91 8.28 44.31
N ASP A 628 25.23 8.25 44.14
CA ASP A 628 25.86 8.02 42.83
C ASP A 628 25.57 6.59 42.33
N GLU A 629 25.75 5.60 43.22
CA GLU A 629 25.38 4.20 42.96
C GLU A 629 23.89 4.11 42.58
N PHE A 630 23.00 4.75 43.36
CA PHE A 630 21.57 4.76 43.07
C PHE A 630 21.22 5.48 41.77
N ALA A 631 21.88 6.57 41.39
CA ALA A 631 21.64 7.26 40.14
C ALA A 631 21.92 6.37 38.91
N VAL A 632 22.98 5.56 38.96
CA VAL A 632 23.29 4.58 37.91
C VAL A 632 22.26 3.46 37.85
N VAL A 633 21.87 2.89 38.99
CA VAL A 633 20.85 1.84 39.07
C VAL A 633 19.49 2.37 38.60
N PHE A 634 19.11 3.56 39.04
CA PHE A 634 17.89 4.24 38.63
C PHE A 634 17.85 4.46 37.12
N ARG A 635 18.92 5.02 36.53
CA ARG A 635 19.00 5.25 35.08
C ARG A 635 18.86 3.94 34.28
N ASN A 636 19.49 2.86 34.73
CA ASN A 636 19.45 1.57 34.04
C ASN A 636 18.06 0.93 34.15
N ALA A 637 17.47 0.89 35.35
CA ALA A 637 16.12 0.40 35.58
C ALA A 637 15.07 1.22 34.81
N TYR A 638 15.16 2.54 34.82
CA TYR A 638 14.19 3.43 34.18
C TYR A 638 14.22 3.30 32.65
N ARG A 639 15.41 3.17 32.04
CA ARG A 639 15.53 2.84 30.61
C ARG A 639 14.92 1.48 30.27
N ALA A 640 15.12 0.47 31.12
CA ALA A 640 14.54 -0.85 30.92
C ALA A 640 13.00 -0.86 31.08
N LEU A 641 12.46 -0.08 32.02
CA LEU A 641 11.00 0.16 32.14
C LEU A 641 10.43 0.78 30.86
N GLN A 642 11.10 1.80 30.31
CA GLN A 642 10.70 2.42 29.04
C GLN A 642 10.76 1.44 27.86
N GLN A 643 11.76 0.55 27.81
CA GLN A 643 11.92 -0.46 26.77
C GLN A 643 10.83 -1.56 26.79
N LEU A 644 10.21 -1.83 27.94
CA LEU A 644 9.04 -2.73 28.05
C LEU A 644 7.71 -2.00 27.85
N ALA A 645 7.72 -0.79 27.27
CA ALA A 645 6.57 0.10 27.11
C ALA A 645 5.82 0.46 28.42
N TYR A 646 6.41 0.20 29.59
CA TYR A 646 5.83 0.54 30.89
C TYR A 646 5.89 2.06 31.13
N ARG A 647 4.87 2.78 30.69
CA ARG A 647 4.69 4.21 30.99
C ARG A 647 4.20 4.37 32.43
N ALA A 648 4.82 5.29 33.18
CA ALA A 648 4.45 5.55 34.57
C ALA A 648 2.97 5.99 34.74
N ARG A 649 2.37 6.61 33.70
CA ARG A 649 0.95 7.02 33.68
C ARG A 649 -0.07 5.88 33.87
N SER A 650 0.31 4.60 33.76
CA SER A 650 -0.59 3.48 34.08
C SER A 650 -0.71 3.18 35.59
N PHE A 651 -0.34 4.14 36.44
CA PHE A 651 -0.34 4.03 37.89
C PHE A 651 -1.18 5.12 38.55
N ASP A 652 -2.50 4.98 38.51
CA ASP A 652 -3.28 5.48 39.65
C ASP A 652 -3.00 4.56 40.85
N LEU A 653 -2.43 5.13 41.92
CA LEU A 653 -2.15 4.45 43.18
C LEU A 653 -3.20 4.77 44.25
N THR A 654 -4.45 5.03 43.86
CA THR A 654 -5.56 4.92 44.82
C THR A 654 -5.59 3.53 45.49
N PRO A 655 -5.93 3.43 46.78
CA PRO A 655 -6.19 2.16 47.43
C PRO A 655 -7.30 1.41 46.68
N GLU A 656 -7.14 0.09 46.52
CA GLU A 656 -8.05 -0.80 45.75
C GLU A 656 -9.45 -0.98 46.40
N GLU A 657 -9.81 -0.12 47.36
CA GLU A 657 -11.09 -0.14 48.10
C GLU A 657 -11.74 1.27 48.25
N GLU A 658 -11.48 2.25 47.36
CA GLU A 658 -12.23 3.53 47.38
C GLU A 658 -12.71 4.12 46.03
N THR A 659 -12.34 3.58 44.86
CA THR A 659 -12.39 4.38 43.61
C THR A 659 -13.57 4.16 42.63
N TYR A 660 -14.55 3.28 42.89
CA TYR A 660 -15.59 2.96 41.86
C TYR A 660 -17.08 2.94 42.29
N SER A 661 -17.45 3.39 43.50
CA SER A 661 -18.87 3.44 43.91
C SER A 661 -19.42 4.79 44.39
N GLN A 662 -18.58 5.81 44.65
CA GLN A 662 -19.04 7.13 45.12
C GLN A 662 -18.34 8.31 44.43
N VAL A 663 -18.44 8.36 43.10
CA VAL A 663 -18.22 9.59 42.33
C VAL A 663 -19.49 9.91 41.54
N LYS A 664 -20.39 10.69 42.15
CA LYS A 664 -21.06 11.73 41.38
C LYS A 664 -19.98 12.73 40.97
N LEU A 665 -20.13 13.38 39.81
CA LEU A 665 -19.28 14.52 39.45
C LEU A 665 -19.51 15.64 40.47
N GLY A 666 -18.65 15.68 41.50
CA GLY A 666 -18.82 16.50 42.69
C GLY A 666 -18.71 15.67 43.99
N VAL A 667 -17.48 15.56 44.51
CA VAL A 667 -17.09 15.07 45.86
C VAL A 667 -17.07 13.53 46.07
N ARG A 668 -16.02 13.07 46.79
CA ARG A 668 -15.59 11.70 47.17
C ARG A 668 -15.96 11.39 48.64
N PRO A 669 -15.62 10.22 49.26
CA PRO A 669 -15.43 8.82 48.80
C PRO A 669 -16.61 7.95 49.36
N PRO A 670 -16.59 6.60 49.61
CA PRO A 670 -15.57 5.54 49.46
C PRO A 670 -16.11 4.20 48.85
N SER A 671 -15.44 3.07 49.13
CA SER A 671 -15.98 1.70 49.03
C SER A 671 -15.48 0.80 50.18
N PRO A 672 -15.92 -0.49 50.26
CA PRO A 672 -14.95 -1.57 50.06
C PRO A 672 -15.52 -2.93 49.54
N SER A 673 -14.59 -3.88 49.30
CA SER A 673 -14.72 -5.33 49.54
C SER A 673 -15.27 -6.32 48.47
N ARG A 674 -14.33 -6.83 47.65
CA ARG A 674 -13.86 -8.26 47.62
C ARG A 674 -14.78 -9.41 47.09
N LYS A 675 -14.40 -10.01 45.94
CA LYS A 675 -13.74 -11.36 45.79
C LYS A 675 -13.96 -12.03 44.40
N GLY A 676 -12.88 -12.52 43.77
CA GLY A 676 -12.82 -13.93 43.33
C GLY A 676 -12.48 -14.30 41.86
N LYS A 677 -11.21 -14.71 41.64
CA LYS A 677 -10.72 -15.73 40.67
C LYS A 677 -11.00 -15.56 39.16
N GLU A 678 -9.94 -15.31 38.39
CA GLU A 678 -9.88 -15.54 36.94
C GLU A 678 -9.48 -16.99 36.57
N LYS A 679 -9.89 -17.41 35.37
CA LYS A 679 -9.48 -18.64 34.67
C LYS A 679 -8.77 -18.30 33.36
N THR A 680 -8.14 -19.30 32.75
CA THR A 680 -7.19 -19.15 31.63
C THR A 680 -7.82 -19.08 30.24
N GLY A 681 -7.33 -18.14 29.43
CA GLY A 681 -6.81 -18.46 28.08
C GLY A 681 -7.77 -18.36 26.90
N GLU A 682 -8.98 -18.87 27.01
CA GLU A 682 -10.00 -18.81 25.93
C GLU A 682 -11.11 -17.79 26.23
N GLY A 683 -11.22 -17.34 27.48
CA GLY A 683 -12.24 -16.41 27.93
C GLY A 683 -12.07 -14.96 27.45
N PHE A 684 -10.92 -14.50 26.95
CA PHE A 684 -10.71 -13.05 26.75
C PHE A 684 -11.64 -12.42 25.69
N GLU A 685 -12.06 -13.18 24.67
CA GLU A 685 -13.10 -12.72 23.74
C GLU A 685 -14.51 -12.80 24.37
N GLU A 686 -14.82 -13.87 25.11
CA GLU A 686 -16.10 -14.01 25.83
C GLU A 686 -16.26 -13.01 26.99
N ASP A 687 -15.16 -12.58 27.62
CA ASP A 687 -15.09 -11.61 28.71
C ASP A 687 -15.18 -10.17 28.17
N ILE A 688 -14.56 -9.87 27.03
CA ILE A 688 -14.77 -8.60 26.30
C ILE A 688 -16.23 -8.52 25.84
N VAL A 689 -16.74 -9.57 25.20
CA VAL A 689 -18.16 -9.64 24.80
C VAL A 689 -19.07 -9.53 26.03
N GLY A 690 -18.77 -10.22 27.12
CA GLY A 690 -19.53 -10.20 28.37
C GLY A 690 -19.57 -8.82 29.03
N LEU A 691 -18.42 -8.17 29.23
CA LEU A 691 -18.33 -6.79 29.77
C LEU A 691 -19.06 -5.78 28.89
N LEU A 692 -18.97 -5.95 27.57
CA LEU A 692 -19.67 -5.10 26.62
C LEU A 692 -21.18 -5.38 26.60
N THR A 693 -21.62 -6.63 26.74
CA THR A 693 -23.03 -7.00 26.91
C THR A 693 -23.61 -6.42 28.19
N GLU A 694 -22.89 -6.52 29.32
CA GLU A 694 -23.30 -5.98 30.61
C GLU A 694 -23.40 -4.43 30.57
N TYR A 695 -22.50 -3.76 29.84
CA TYR A 695 -22.61 -2.32 29.54
C TYR A 695 -23.85 -1.97 28.70
N LEU A 696 -24.20 -2.79 27.71
CA LEU A 696 -25.39 -2.55 26.88
C LEU A 696 -26.70 -2.88 27.61
N GLU A 697 -26.73 -3.87 28.49
CA GLU A 697 -27.87 -4.12 29.38
C GLU A 697 -28.09 -2.95 30.35
N GLN A 698 -27.02 -2.37 30.91
CA GLN A 698 -27.10 -1.14 31.71
C GLN A 698 -27.60 0.07 30.91
N ARG A 699 -27.33 0.14 29.59
CA ARG A 699 -27.89 1.17 28.71
C ARG A 699 -29.36 0.95 28.37
N ARG A 700 -29.80 -0.29 28.10
CA ARG A 700 -31.22 -0.62 27.90
C ARG A 700 -32.07 -0.27 29.11
N ALA A 701 -31.52 -0.40 30.32
CA ALA A 701 -32.19 -0.02 31.57
C ALA A 701 -32.36 1.51 31.76
N GLN A 702 -31.70 2.36 30.96
CA GLN A 702 -31.73 3.83 31.11
C GLN A 702 -32.72 4.56 30.19
N GLY A 703 -33.61 3.82 29.52
CA GLY A 703 -34.75 4.36 28.77
C GLY A 703 -34.51 4.44 27.27
N SER A 704 -35.48 3.90 26.51
CA SER A 704 -35.49 3.91 25.05
C SER A 704 -35.48 5.33 24.47
N PRO A 705 -34.90 5.56 23.28
CA PRO A 705 -35.13 6.79 22.53
C PRO A 705 -36.62 6.96 22.18
N PRO A 706 -37.11 8.19 21.97
CA PRO A 706 -38.53 8.46 21.73
C PRO A 706 -39.09 7.77 20.48
N ASP A 707 -40.35 7.34 20.56
CA ASP A 707 -41.08 6.48 19.60
C ASP A 707 -41.40 7.10 18.21
N ASP A 708 -40.73 8.18 17.80
CA ASP A 708 -40.87 8.77 16.46
C ASP A 708 -40.10 7.96 15.38
N LEU A 709 -40.20 6.63 15.45
CA LEU A 709 -39.56 5.71 14.53
C LEU A 709 -40.39 5.52 13.25
N LEU A 710 -39.76 5.80 12.12
CA LEU A 710 -40.28 5.41 10.80
C LEU A 710 -40.59 3.91 10.79
N PRO A 711 -41.74 3.46 10.24
CA PRO A 711 -42.12 2.05 10.24
C PRO A 711 -41.00 1.15 9.70
N GLY A 712 -40.67 0.08 10.45
CA GLY A 712 -39.60 -0.85 10.10
C GLY A 712 -38.18 -0.37 10.45
N CYS A 713 -38.02 0.75 11.16
CA CYS A 713 -36.72 1.17 11.72
C CYS A 713 -36.54 0.63 13.14
N ILE A 714 -35.46 -0.09 13.39
CA ILE A 714 -35.02 -0.52 14.72
C ILE A 714 -33.66 0.14 14.98
N GLN A 715 -33.53 0.80 16.14
CA GLN A 715 -32.26 1.36 16.60
C GLN A 715 -31.63 0.46 17.65
N GLY A 716 -30.29 0.41 17.65
CA GLY A 716 -29.48 -0.12 18.75
C GLY A 716 -29.54 0.81 19.98
N SER A 717 -29.03 0.34 21.10
CA SER A 717 -28.91 1.12 22.33
C SER A 717 -27.88 2.26 22.18
N VAL A 718 -26.95 2.11 21.23
CA VAL A 718 -25.82 3.03 20.97
C VAL A 718 -25.48 3.11 19.47
N ASN A 719 -24.60 4.03 19.08
CA ASN A 719 -23.84 4.01 17.82
C ASN A 719 -22.38 3.62 18.06
N GLN A 720 -21.60 3.40 16.99
CA GLN A 720 -20.20 3.00 17.06
C GLN A 720 -19.29 3.99 17.82
N PHE A 721 -19.66 5.28 17.87
CA PHE A 721 -18.87 6.30 18.57
C PHE A 721 -19.01 6.21 20.10
N GLN A 722 -20.05 5.52 20.58
CA GLN A 722 -20.34 5.27 21.99
C GLN A 722 -19.85 3.88 22.45
N VAL A 723 -19.35 3.04 21.53
CA VAL A 723 -18.72 1.75 21.82
C VAL A 723 -17.21 1.95 21.99
N PRO A 724 -16.59 1.53 23.13
CA PRO A 724 -15.15 1.71 23.37
C PRO A 724 -14.28 1.08 22.27
N GLY A 725 -13.57 1.92 21.52
CA GLY A 725 -12.74 1.49 20.38
C GLY A 725 -13.49 1.22 19.07
N GLY A 726 -14.83 1.35 19.04
CA GLY A 726 -15.66 1.14 17.84
C GLY A 726 -15.63 2.29 16.83
N ARG A 727 -15.00 3.42 17.17
CA ARG A 727 -15.05 4.68 16.41
C ARG A 727 -14.68 4.56 14.92
N THR A 728 -13.76 3.66 14.57
CA THR A 728 -13.28 3.39 13.20
C THR A 728 -13.66 1.98 12.70
N ALA A 729 -14.43 1.21 13.48
CA ALA A 729 -14.76 -0.19 13.21
C ALA A 729 -15.90 -0.41 12.20
N CYS A 730 -16.38 0.64 11.53
CA CYS A 730 -17.58 0.62 10.69
C CYS A 730 -17.58 -0.48 9.60
N SER A 731 -16.44 -0.79 8.99
CA SER A 731 -16.35 -1.84 7.96
C SER A 731 -16.51 -3.24 8.53
N ALA A 732 -15.91 -3.52 9.69
CA ALA A 732 -16.12 -4.78 10.40
C ALA A 732 -17.58 -4.93 10.86
N MET A 733 -18.16 -3.85 11.40
CA MET A 733 -19.58 -3.81 11.78
C MET A 733 -20.51 -4.03 10.58
N ALA A 734 -20.25 -3.41 9.43
CA ALA A 734 -21.05 -3.58 8.22
C ALA A 734 -21.00 -5.03 7.69
N VAL A 735 -19.83 -5.66 7.67
CA VAL A 735 -19.69 -7.07 7.24
C VAL A 735 -20.38 -8.04 8.21
N LEU A 736 -20.29 -7.80 9.52
CA LEU A 736 -21.03 -8.60 10.51
C LEU A 736 -22.54 -8.34 10.47
N ALA A 737 -22.99 -7.12 10.18
CA ALA A 737 -24.41 -6.82 9.95
C ALA A 737 -24.96 -7.62 8.76
N ILE A 738 -24.18 -7.76 7.67
CA ILE A 738 -24.54 -8.59 6.52
C ILE A 738 -24.74 -10.06 6.95
N ALA A 739 -23.80 -10.62 7.72
CA ALA A 739 -23.90 -11.99 8.22
C ALA A 739 -25.14 -12.19 9.11
N ALA A 740 -25.38 -11.25 10.04
CA ALA A 740 -26.47 -11.32 11.00
C ALA A 740 -27.86 -11.17 10.33
N LEU A 741 -28.00 -10.26 9.36
CA LEU A 741 -29.25 -10.04 8.61
C LEU A 741 -29.54 -11.14 7.57
N LEU A 742 -28.51 -11.76 6.99
CA LEU A 742 -28.71 -12.95 6.14
C LEU A 742 -29.06 -14.19 6.95
N SER A 743 -28.70 -14.24 8.22
CA SER A 743 -29.05 -15.32 9.16
C SER A 743 -30.43 -15.12 9.81
N ASN A 744 -30.88 -13.88 10.01
CA ASN A 744 -32.17 -13.55 10.61
C ASN A 744 -33.10 -12.82 9.60
N PRO A 745 -33.98 -13.54 8.89
CA PRO A 745 -34.84 -12.95 7.86
C PRO A 745 -35.92 -11.98 8.38
N ASP A 746 -36.17 -11.97 9.69
CA ASP A 746 -37.06 -10.99 10.33
C ASP A 746 -36.39 -9.63 10.57
N GLY A 747 -35.05 -9.58 10.53
CA GLY A 747 -34.22 -8.40 10.81
C GLY A 747 -33.37 -8.58 12.07
N LEU A 748 -32.82 -7.47 12.59
CA LEU A 748 -32.16 -7.42 13.89
C LEU A 748 -33.00 -6.58 14.84
N ASP A 749 -33.22 -7.07 16.05
CA ASP A 749 -33.72 -6.26 17.16
C ASP A 749 -32.60 -5.35 17.70
N THR A 750 -32.93 -4.50 18.69
CA THR A 750 -31.95 -3.65 19.37
C THR A 750 -30.76 -4.46 19.88
N GLY A 751 -30.99 -5.70 20.36
CA GLY A 751 -29.94 -6.61 20.84
C GLY A 751 -29.01 -7.14 19.74
N GLY A 752 -29.54 -7.50 18.58
CA GLY A 752 -28.76 -7.91 17.42
C GLY A 752 -27.91 -6.78 16.85
N ILE A 753 -28.45 -5.56 16.79
CA ILE A 753 -27.70 -4.36 16.37
C ILE A 753 -26.55 -4.07 17.34
N ASP A 754 -26.87 -4.07 18.63
CA ASP A 754 -25.92 -3.92 19.74
C ASP A 754 -24.76 -4.92 19.60
N ASN A 755 -25.05 -6.22 19.47
CA ASN A 755 -24.04 -7.28 19.34
C ASN A 755 -23.15 -7.08 18.09
N VAL A 756 -23.72 -6.71 16.94
CA VAL A 756 -22.94 -6.41 15.72
C VAL A 756 -21.93 -5.28 15.95
N LEU A 757 -22.26 -4.26 16.74
CA LEU A 757 -21.31 -3.19 17.10
C LEU A 757 -20.18 -3.71 17.99
N LEU A 758 -20.49 -4.57 18.97
CA LEU A 758 -19.50 -5.13 19.90
C LEU A 758 -18.53 -6.06 19.18
N GLU A 759 -19.06 -7.04 18.43
CA GLU A 759 -18.26 -8.00 17.67
C GLU A 759 -17.46 -7.32 16.55
N GLY A 760 -18.04 -6.31 15.89
CA GLY A 760 -17.35 -5.52 14.88
C GLY A 760 -16.21 -4.71 15.47
N THR A 761 -16.39 -4.19 16.69
CA THR A 761 -15.32 -3.54 17.46
C THR A 761 -14.24 -4.53 17.87
N ALA A 762 -14.59 -5.73 18.34
CA ALA A 762 -13.62 -6.75 18.72
C ALA A 762 -12.79 -7.23 17.50
N LEU A 763 -13.45 -7.53 16.37
CA LEU A 763 -12.79 -7.87 15.11
C LEU A 763 -11.87 -6.75 14.62
N TYR A 764 -12.35 -5.50 14.63
CA TYR A 764 -11.52 -4.33 14.34
C TYR A 764 -10.31 -4.22 15.27
N GLN A 765 -10.49 -4.45 16.58
CA GLN A 765 -9.41 -4.41 17.55
C GLN A 765 -8.39 -5.53 17.33
N ARG A 766 -8.81 -6.76 16.97
CA ARG A 766 -7.88 -7.82 16.56
C ARG A 766 -7.04 -7.39 15.37
N MET A 767 -7.66 -6.86 14.31
CA MET A 767 -6.96 -6.32 13.14
C MET A 767 -6.00 -5.17 13.52
N ASN A 768 -6.47 -4.25 14.38
CA ASN A 768 -5.67 -3.11 14.83
C ASN A 768 -4.49 -3.54 15.71
N THR A 769 -4.63 -4.53 16.62
CA THR A 769 -3.51 -5.06 17.43
C THR A 769 -2.45 -5.74 16.56
N ALA A 770 -2.85 -6.44 15.50
CA ALA A 770 -1.91 -7.00 14.52
C ALA A 770 -1.12 -5.89 13.78
N THR A 771 -1.68 -4.69 13.62
CA THR A 771 -0.99 -3.50 13.07
C THR A 771 -0.36 -2.58 14.13
N GLU A 772 -0.72 -2.65 15.41
CA GLU A 772 -0.02 -1.95 16.51
C GLU A 772 1.31 -2.65 16.81
N ASP A 773 1.36 -3.98 16.72
CA ASP A 773 2.62 -4.73 16.66
C ASP A 773 3.47 -4.27 15.46
N GLU A 774 2.86 -3.92 14.32
CA GLU A 774 3.53 -3.36 13.14
C GLU A 774 3.98 -1.90 13.35
N ALA A 775 3.22 -1.09 14.08
CA ALA A 775 3.58 0.28 14.46
C ALA A 775 4.72 0.32 15.48
N LEU A 776 4.71 -0.60 16.46
CA LEU A 776 5.83 -0.82 17.40
C LEU A 776 7.07 -1.36 16.67
N LEU A 777 6.87 -2.22 15.64
CA LEU A 777 7.91 -2.62 14.69
C LEU A 777 8.55 -1.41 14.01
N MET A 778 7.72 -0.50 13.50
CA MET A 778 8.13 0.70 12.77
C MET A 778 8.80 1.73 13.69
N GLN A 779 8.34 1.84 14.94
CA GLN A 779 9.00 2.64 15.98
C GLN A 779 10.38 2.08 16.36
N ALA A 780 10.50 0.75 16.53
CA ALA A 780 11.78 0.08 16.75
C ALA A 780 12.73 0.21 15.54
N LEU A 781 12.20 0.12 14.32
CA LEU A 781 12.94 0.36 13.07
C LEU A 781 13.45 1.81 12.98
N ALA A 782 12.60 2.81 13.24
CA ALA A 782 12.98 4.23 13.25
C ALA A 782 14.09 4.53 14.28
N LEU A 783 14.01 3.93 15.47
CA LEU A 783 15.07 4.01 16.48
C LEU A 783 16.35 3.30 16.03
N SER A 784 16.25 2.14 15.37
CA SER A 784 17.41 1.40 14.84
C SER A 784 18.12 2.10 13.67
N CYS A 785 17.43 3.00 12.97
CA CYS A 785 17.96 3.75 11.82
C CYS A 785 18.50 5.16 12.18
N GLY A 786 18.64 5.50 13.46
CA GLY A 786 19.31 6.74 13.90
C GLY A 786 18.43 7.83 14.49
N GLY A 787 17.14 7.55 14.77
CA GLY A 787 16.39 8.30 15.79
C GLY A 787 15.99 9.74 15.45
N VAL A 788 15.59 10.03 14.21
CA VAL A 788 14.96 11.30 13.83
C VAL A 788 13.59 11.05 13.18
N VAL A 789 12.64 10.57 13.99
CA VAL A 789 11.21 10.56 13.67
C VAL A 789 10.46 11.04 14.90
N ASP A 790 9.61 12.05 14.75
CA ASP A 790 8.77 12.56 15.83
C ASP A 790 7.76 11.49 16.27
N PRO A 791 7.70 11.10 17.56
CA PRO A 791 6.70 10.15 18.07
C PRO A 791 5.25 10.54 17.80
N LEU A 792 4.94 11.81 17.51
CA LEU A 792 3.60 12.27 17.10
C LEU A 792 3.26 11.87 15.65
N VAL A 793 4.25 11.72 14.77
CA VAL A 793 4.08 11.24 13.38
C VAL A 793 3.89 9.71 13.34
N LEU A 794 4.31 9.01 14.39
CA LEU A 794 4.16 7.55 14.54
C LEU A 794 2.95 7.13 15.39
N GLN A 795 2.06 8.05 15.78
CA GLN A 795 0.77 7.63 16.32
C GLN A 795 -0.09 7.09 15.18
N PRO A 796 -0.55 5.83 15.22
CA PRO A 796 -1.53 5.36 14.26
C PRO A 796 -2.80 6.20 14.46
N GLN A 797 -3.13 7.03 13.48
CA GLN A 797 -4.53 7.38 13.28
C GLN A 797 -5.24 6.06 12.99
N ALA A 798 -6.14 5.66 13.89
CA ALA A 798 -6.79 4.37 13.88
C ALA A 798 -7.27 4.03 12.44
N PRO A 799 -6.67 3.02 11.78
CA PRO A 799 -6.81 2.85 10.34
C PRO A 799 -8.26 2.54 9.96
N TYR A 800 -8.82 3.27 9.01
CA TYR A 800 -10.10 2.91 8.41
C TYR A 800 -9.86 1.74 7.44
N TYR A 801 -10.18 0.52 7.86
CA TYR A 801 -10.15 -0.63 6.97
C TYR A 801 -11.29 -0.58 5.95
N ASN A 802 -11.03 -1.00 4.73
CA ASN A 802 -12.05 -1.29 3.72
C ASN A 802 -12.67 -2.69 4.00
N PRO A 803 -13.95 -2.95 3.68
CA PRO A 803 -14.54 -4.29 3.75
C PRO A 803 -13.73 -5.42 3.09
N LEU A 804 -12.96 -5.12 2.02
CA LEU A 804 -12.07 -6.08 1.36
C LEU A 804 -10.83 -6.48 2.19
N GLU A 805 -10.53 -5.76 3.27
CA GLU A 805 -9.40 -6.00 4.17
C GLU A 805 -9.80 -6.81 5.41
N ILE A 806 -11.10 -7.04 5.64
CA ILE A 806 -11.58 -7.96 6.68
C ILE A 806 -11.10 -9.39 6.32
N PRO A 807 -10.47 -10.14 7.24
CA PRO A 807 -9.91 -11.45 6.91
C PRO A 807 -10.95 -12.42 6.37
N GLU A 808 -10.62 -13.09 5.25
CA GLU A 808 -11.51 -14.06 4.58
C GLU A 808 -11.92 -15.20 5.53
N GLU A 809 -11.08 -15.58 6.49
CA GLU A 809 -11.37 -16.59 7.49
C GLU A 809 -12.46 -16.15 8.48
N ASP A 810 -12.41 -14.91 9.01
CA ASP A 810 -13.48 -14.34 9.85
C ASP A 810 -14.81 -14.23 9.06
N VAL A 811 -14.74 -13.82 7.79
CA VAL A 811 -15.92 -13.73 6.89
C VAL A 811 -16.55 -15.11 6.67
N MET A 812 -15.74 -16.13 6.39
CA MET A 812 -16.20 -17.51 6.19
C MET A 812 -16.77 -18.15 7.46
N GLN A 813 -16.16 -17.90 8.63
CA GLN A 813 -16.67 -18.38 9.92
C GLN A 813 -18.08 -17.83 10.23
N ARG A 814 -18.41 -16.65 9.70
CA ARG A 814 -19.74 -16.02 9.81
C ARG A 814 -20.71 -16.41 8.69
N GLY A 815 -20.40 -17.46 7.92
CA GLY A 815 -21.29 -18.00 6.89
C GLY A 815 -21.38 -17.14 5.62
N LEU A 816 -20.42 -16.23 5.40
CA LEU A 816 -20.33 -15.39 4.20
C LEU A 816 -19.19 -15.83 3.27
N LEU A 817 -19.36 -15.52 1.99
CA LEU A 817 -18.30 -15.54 0.98
C LEU A 817 -18.26 -14.19 0.29
N MET A 818 -17.08 -13.56 0.24
CA MET A 818 -16.88 -12.36 -0.57
C MET A 818 -16.91 -12.76 -2.05
N ALA A 819 -17.94 -12.32 -2.77
CA ALA A 819 -18.22 -12.74 -4.13
C ALA A 819 -17.65 -11.78 -5.19
N ALA A 820 -17.59 -10.48 -4.90
CA ALA A 820 -17.02 -9.45 -5.77
C ALA A 820 -16.69 -8.17 -4.99
N SER A 821 -15.85 -7.32 -5.57
CA SER A 821 -15.61 -5.94 -5.11
C SER A 821 -15.35 -5.01 -6.29
N GLY A 822 -15.62 -3.72 -6.15
CA GLY A 822 -15.39 -2.69 -7.16
C GLY A 822 -15.68 -1.28 -6.62
N SER A 823 -15.82 -0.32 -7.52
CA SER A 823 -16.35 1.01 -7.22
C SER A 823 -17.52 1.38 -8.13
N VAL A 824 -18.35 2.31 -7.69
CA VAL A 824 -19.51 2.82 -8.44
C VAL A 824 -19.62 4.33 -8.21
N HIS A 825 -19.83 5.10 -9.27
CA HIS A 825 -20.05 6.54 -9.18
C HIS A 825 -21.31 6.87 -8.34
N ARG A 826 -21.20 7.80 -7.39
CA ARG A 826 -22.24 8.12 -6.38
C ARG A 826 -23.62 8.47 -6.97
N ASP A 827 -23.63 9.04 -8.17
CA ASP A 827 -24.86 9.47 -8.86
C ASP A 827 -25.52 8.34 -9.68
N THR A 828 -24.79 7.25 -9.98
CA THR A 828 -25.32 6.01 -10.60
C THR A 828 -25.48 4.86 -9.60
N LEU A 829 -25.04 5.03 -8.35
CA LEU A 829 -25.15 4.04 -7.28
C LEU A 829 -26.57 3.44 -7.14
N PRO A 830 -27.69 4.20 -7.19
CA PRO A 830 -29.02 3.60 -7.13
C PRO A 830 -29.32 2.58 -8.25
N GLN A 831 -28.85 2.85 -9.47
CA GLN A 831 -29.08 2.01 -10.64
C GLN A 831 -28.22 0.74 -10.60
N GLU A 832 -26.92 0.89 -10.30
CA GLU A 832 -26.00 -0.24 -10.18
C GLU A 832 -26.37 -1.15 -8.98
N LEU A 833 -26.74 -0.55 -7.85
CA LEU A 833 -27.19 -1.30 -6.66
C LEU A 833 -28.50 -2.05 -6.93
N LEU A 834 -29.42 -1.49 -7.74
CA LEU A 834 -30.59 -2.24 -8.22
C LEU A 834 -30.19 -3.45 -9.07
N GLY A 835 -29.21 -3.28 -9.96
CA GLY A 835 -28.64 -4.36 -10.76
C GLY A 835 -28.07 -5.48 -9.88
N ILE A 836 -27.23 -5.12 -8.91
CA ILE A 836 -26.64 -6.06 -7.94
C ILE A 836 -27.72 -6.79 -7.14
N LEU A 837 -28.65 -6.06 -6.51
CA LEU A 837 -29.69 -6.65 -5.63
C LEU A 837 -30.65 -7.59 -6.39
N ASN A 838 -30.73 -7.50 -7.72
CA ASN A 838 -31.55 -8.40 -8.53
C ASN A 838 -30.89 -9.76 -8.86
N GLN A 839 -29.57 -9.93 -8.63
CA GLN A 839 -28.85 -11.15 -9.02
C GLN A 839 -29.14 -12.38 -8.13
N ALA A 840 -29.50 -12.17 -6.86
CA ALA A 840 -29.77 -13.23 -5.90
C ALA A 840 -30.80 -12.78 -4.85
N SER A 841 -31.60 -13.72 -4.33
CA SER A 841 -32.58 -13.42 -3.29
C SER A 841 -31.93 -13.18 -1.92
N ARG A 842 -30.78 -13.81 -1.63
CA ARG A 842 -30.02 -13.66 -0.38
C ARG A 842 -28.61 -13.17 -0.67
N MET A 843 -28.32 -11.90 -0.35
CA MET A 843 -27.01 -11.26 -0.51
C MET A 843 -26.84 -10.03 0.39
N GLY A 844 -25.61 -9.59 0.62
CA GLY A 844 -25.33 -8.29 1.23
C GLY A 844 -24.21 -7.53 0.55
N VAL A 845 -24.29 -6.21 0.58
CA VAL A 845 -23.39 -5.27 -0.08
C VAL A 845 -22.89 -4.27 0.95
N ALA A 846 -21.59 -4.25 1.20
CA ALA A 846 -20.95 -3.20 1.99
C ALA A 846 -20.61 -2.02 1.07
N LEU A 847 -21.00 -0.82 1.47
CA LEU A 847 -20.82 0.42 0.72
C LEU A 847 -19.96 1.41 1.53
N VAL A 848 -18.84 1.84 0.96
CA VAL A 848 -17.91 2.81 1.56
C VAL A 848 -18.27 4.21 1.04
N LEU A 849 -18.99 4.97 1.86
CA LEU A 849 -19.51 6.31 1.55
C LEU A 849 -18.58 7.37 2.13
N GLY A 850 -17.41 7.57 1.51
CA GLY A 850 -16.33 8.37 2.08
C GLY A 850 -15.78 7.72 3.36
N GLY A 851 -15.79 8.43 4.49
CA GLY A 851 -15.32 7.90 5.78
C GLY A 851 -16.31 6.97 6.53
N TYR A 852 -17.39 6.52 5.88
CA TYR A 852 -18.49 5.79 6.50
C TYR A 852 -18.81 4.51 5.73
N THR A 853 -18.66 3.34 6.35
CA THR A 853 -19.14 2.07 5.76
C THR A 853 -20.55 1.74 6.24
N VAL A 854 -21.45 1.40 5.32
CA VAL A 854 -22.82 0.94 5.59
C VAL A 854 -23.09 -0.39 4.89
N ALA A 855 -24.13 -1.11 5.31
CA ALA A 855 -24.50 -2.40 4.70
C ALA A 855 -25.92 -2.36 4.14
N VAL A 856 -26.08 -2.87 2.92
CA VAL A 856 -27.38 -3.09 2.27
C VAL A 856 -27.56 -4.59 2.09
N VAL A 857 -28.64 -5.15 2.61
CA VAL A 857 -28.89 -6.61 2.60
C VAL A 857 -30.23 -6.91 1.96
N ARG A 858 -30.24 -7.91 1.06
CA ARG A 858 -31.46 -8.56 0.59
C ARG A 858 -31.55 -9.94 1.24
N SER A 859 -32.64 -10.20 1.95
CA SER A 859 -32.98 -11.49 2.53
C SER A 859 -34.36 -11.90 2.00
N ASP A 860 -34.33 -12.59 0.87
CA ASP A 860 -35.45 -12.96 0.01
C ASP A 860 -36.27 -11.75 -0.48
N ASP A 861 -37.45 -11.53 0.11
CA ASP A 861 -38.34 -10.40 -0.20
C ASP A 861 -38.11 -9.20 0.74
N ALA A 862 -37.28 -9.35 1.79
CA ALA A 862 -36.96 -8.28 2.71
C ALA A 862 -35.67 -7.55 2.32
N LEU A 863 -35.69 -6.22 2.39
CA LEU A 863 -34.56 -5.34 2.11
C LEU A 863 -34.20 -4.56 3.38
N TYR A 864 -32.91 -4.52 3.70
CA TYR A 864 -32.39 -3.90 4.91
C TYR A 864 -31.26 -2.93 4.61
N LEU A 865 -31.24 -1.82 5.34
CA LEU A 865 -30.11 -0.90 5.44
C LEU A 865 -29.61 -0.88 6.89
N PHE A 866 -28.36 -1.26 7.10
CA PHE A 866 -27.66 -1.12 8.38
C PHE A 866 -26.64 0.02 8.31
N ASP A 867 -26.62 0.84 9.36
CA ASP A 867 -25.62 1.89 9.55
C ASP A 867 -25.23 1.98 11.02
N SER A 868 -23.94 1.78 11.31
CA SER A 868 -23.36 1.80 12.66
C SER A 868 -23.18 3.21 13.24
N HIS A 869 -23.29 4.26 12.43
CA HIS A 869 -23.02 5.64 12.83
C HIS A 869 -24.27 6.43 13.25
N GLY A 870 -25.45 6.01 12.81
CA GLY A 870 -26.69 6.81 12.86
C GLY A 870 -26.83 7.77 11.67
N TRP A 871 -28.08 8.16 11.36
CA TRP A 871 -28.43 8.98 10.19
C TRP A 871 -29.64 9.89 10.44
N LYS A 872 -29.46 11.19 10.18
CA LYS A 872 -30.47 12.25 10.41
C LYS A 872 -31.00 12.23 11.84
N THR A 873 -32.27 11.87 12.04
CA THR A 873 -32.94 11.78 13.35
C THR A 873 -32.61 10.49 14.11
N ARG A 874 -32.00 9.50 13.45
CA ARG A 874 -31.54 8.24 14.07
C ARG A 874 -30.16 8.47 14.67
N SER A 875 -30.08 8.79 15.96
CA SER A 875 -28.81 9.09 16.64
C SER A 875 -27.95 7.85 16.90
N ASN A 876 -28.58 6.67 16.97
CA ASN A 876 -27.93 5.41 17.27
C ASN A 876 -27.68 4.61 15.99
N ALA A 877 -26.93 3.51 16.09
CA ALA A 877 -26.88 2.54 14.99
C ALA A 877 -28.29 2.02 14.70
N PHE A 878 -28.60 1.70 13.44
CA PHE A 878 -29.94 1.26 13.07
C PHE A 878 -29.96 0.20 11.98
N VAL A 879 -31.04 -0.57 11.95
CA VAL A 879 -31.51 -1.35 10.81
C VAL A 879 -32.84 -0.76 10.36
N GLN A 880 -32.94 -0.37 9.09
CA GLN A 880 -34.21 -0.01 8.46
C GLN A 880 -34.60 -1.11 7.48
N ARG A 881 -35.73 -1.76 7.73
CA ARG A 881 -36.40 -2.63 6.76
C ARG A 881 -37.19 -1.78 5.76
N TYR A 882 -37.11 -2.11 4.47
CA TYR A 882 -37.86 -1.49 3.40
C TYR A 882 -38.77 -2.54 2.73
N ALA A 883 -40.01 -2.15 2.41
CA ALA A 883 -40.93 -2.98 1.63
C ALA A 883 -40.70 -2.86 0.11
N PHE A 884 -40.04 -1.79 -0.34
CA PHE A 884 -39.82 -1.50 -1.76
C PHE A 884 -38.38 -1.07 -2.01
N VAL A 885 -37.74 -1.67 -3.02
CA VAL A 885 -36.35 -1.38 -3.39
C VAL A 885 -36.12 0.11 -3.70
N ASN A 886 -37.07 0.77 -4.36
CA ASN A 886 -36.95 2.19 -4.70
C ASN A 886 -36.80 3.11 -3.46
N GLN A 887 -37.39 2.73 -2.31
CA GLN A 887 -37.26 3.51 -1.07
C GLN A 887 -35.87 3.34 -0.44
N LEU A 888 -35.35 2.11 -0.44
CA LEU A 888 -33.97 1.80 -0.03
C LEU A 888 -32.97 2.57 -0.89
N LEU A 889 -33.12 2.50 -2.22
CA LEU A 889 -32.21 3.12 -3.19
C LEU A 889 -32.20 4.65 -3.10
N ASP A 890 -33.35 5.27 -2.87
CA ASP A 890 -33.46 6.72 -2.67
C ASP A 890 -32.75 7.17 -1.38
N ASP A 891 -32.93 6.46 -0.27
CA ASP A 891 -32.22 6.77 0.99
C ASP A 891 -30.71 6.49 0.93
N VAL A 892 -30.28 5.39 0.30
CA VAL A 892 -28.85 5.12 0.04
C VAL A 892 -28.25 6.20 -0.87
N GLY A 893 -28.97 6.62 -1.93
CA GLY A 893 -28.54 7.72 -2.80
C GLY A 893 -28.41 9.06 -2.07
N LYS A 894 -29.32 9.37 -1.13
CA LYS A 894 -29.18 10.55 -0.24
C LYS A 894 -27.98 10.43 0.69
N MET A 895 -27.72 9.25 1.25
CA MET A 895 -26.54 9.01 2.09
C MET A 895 -25.24 9.17 1.31
N ALA A 896 -25.15 8.59 0.12
CA ALA A 896 -23.99 8.73 -0.77
C ALA A 896 -23.70 10.19 -1.10
N ARG A 897 -24.69 10.95 -1.61
CA ARG A 897 -24.54 12.38 -1.92
C ARG A 897 -24.15 13.24 -0.71
N SER A 898 -24.51 12.83 0.50
CA SER A 898 -24.23 13.61 1.72
C SER A 898 -22.95 13.21 2.45
N ARG A 899 -22.46 11.98 2.29
CA ARG A 899 -21.26 11.46 2.98
C ARG A 899 -20.04 11.37 2.06
N ALA A 900 -20.24 11.08 0.78
CA ALA A 900 -19.21 11.13 -0.26
C ALA A 900 -19.25 12.50 -0.99
N LEU A 901 -19.05 13.58 -0.23
CA LEU A 901 -19.07 14.96 -0.78
C LEU A 901 -17.92 15.21 -1.76
N PHE A 902 -16.73 14.70 -1.43
CA PHE A 902 -15.48 14.92 -2.15
C PHE A 902 -15.01 13.73 -2.99
N ASP A 903 -15.60 12.56 -2.78
CA ASP A 903 -15.31 11.35 -3.54
C ASP A 903 -16.47 11.06 -4.50
N PRO A 904 -16.27 11.09 -5.82
CA PRO A 904 -17.30 10.67 -6.77
C PRO A 904 -17.51 9.16 -6.74
N GLU A 905 -16.52 8.37 -6.31
CA GLU A 905 -16.57 6.91 -6.31
C GLU A 905 -16.98 6.35 -4.95
N ILE A 906 -17.84 5.34 -4.96
CA ILE A 906 -18.31 4.60 -3.80
C ILE A 906 -17.69 3.20 -3.85
N GLY A 907 -16.95 2.80 -2.83
CA GLY A 907 -16.44 1.44 -2.73
C GLY A 907 -17.58 0.44 -2.49
N VAL A 908 -17.63 -0.66 -3.25
CA VAL A 908 -18.69 -1.67 -3.19
C VAL A 908 -18.06 -3.05 -2.98
N THR A 909 -18.50 -3.80 -1.96
CA THR A 909 -18.09 -5.20 -1.75
C THR A 909 -19.32 -6.09 -1.55
N LEU A 910 -19.47 -7.11 -2.39
CA LEU A 910 -20.59 -8.06 -2.39
C LEU A 910 -20.23 -9.32 -1.60
N TYR A 911 -21.14 -9.75 -0.73
CA TYR A 911 -21.09 -10.99 0.03
C TYR A 911 -22.33 -11.85 -0.26
N LEU A 912 -22.11 -13.16 -0.38
CA LEU A 912 -23.16 -14.17 -0.56
C LEU A 912 -23.14 -15.16 0.62
N PRO A 913 -24.28 -15.80 0.97
CA PRO A 913 -24.29 -16.91 1.92
C PRO A 913 -23.38 -18.07 1.45
N ALA A 914 -22.57 -18.61 2.35
CA ALA A 914 -21.65 -19.72 2.06
C ALA A 914 -22.36 -21.03 1.65
N GLU A 915 -23.64 -21.17 1.98
CA GLU A 915 -24.48 -22.32 1.61
C GLU A 915 -24.80 -22.39 0.10
N ASN A 916 -24.59 -21.29 -0.65
CA ASN A 916 -24.97 -21.16 -2.06
C ASN A 916 -23.84 -21.41 -3.09
N SER A 917 -22.62 -21.80 -2.67
CA SER A 917 -21.41 -21.86 -3.53
C SER A 917 -21.15 -23.19 -4.25
#